data_AF-A0A7C1YNC7-F1
#
_entry.id   AF-A0A7C1YNC7-F1
#
_cell.length_a   1.000
_cell.length_b   1.000
_cell.length_c   1.000
_cell.angle_alpha   90.00
_cell.angle_beta   90.00
_cell.angle_gamma   90.00
#
_symmetry.space_group_name_H-M   'P 1'
#
loop_
_entity.id
_entity.type
_entity.pdbx_description
1 polymer ?
#
loop_
_entity_poly.entity_id
_entity_poly.type
_entity_poly.pdbx_seq_one_letter_code
_entity_poly.pdbx_strand_id
1 'polypeptide(L)'
;MRPTMVFFDLGATLVEIKPDLYEDSARRIAFLCGRPFIPAEELKSAEREEWDARLHENLQWVRTEKDEREYWKQFYKSALKRLGISSDPPSQLIDLLAGRAADPASFTCFPEVFDTLDELRRMGFRLGIISNAFPSARRILEYLGLARWFECITLSYECGCAKPDRDIYLHALQCANARPEEALFVDDRLDFVLGAKGVGIQRPILIDREGRSDGWKGKKISNLREVVAFARALQPLSAAFATSIWTTRVSSGSLTAQEVAHRVSRDHYEVYKVFVASPGDVLREREIVHEVIEEVNGILRGMEKPFRLDVYAWDRHVHPDIGLPQKVILRQIPIEQCDIFIGIFWKRFGMPPGTYRPRDGKPYLSGTEQEIDEAIEARKNSVNGRPIIMLYRKVDPLPDGMTDEDYLQYAKVIEYFRQCEPDGEHPALVIRFEGEQFKPLLLDHLLRAASRLEEDDRRRAGIPPVVPIVLEPGIETDTQTKWLRSVRLRGNPFRYHLAQYEQEDLPFYFVPLGELRVQNLINEEMPWVIYTDAGCGKTALRMMVAARCYPRASDSDVLCIECGLDELGKVLKEAGSLQAVEPVHWACILVQLADHHLPDLDLGITDIPSHPPIRQGPVFIAYAREDRNFVDTLAKDLEAEGIALWYDRKLHAGRRWCKELATHIEASRALVAVLSSNGRASEWVEREALYAIDHSVPVIPYLVAGDDLPIWAVDGQEARSEDELIRALRSPRTTLYTVVSSLSDVRDLLKRLASAATAAGYRRILCLVDEVDELPAVQGQPSKAVRLLGPLMAPALREVRGIAFRYFLPRSVEPFIQEQRRDFRLDRCRVKHVQWTDQDLLRLIRQRMIACSQDSFAPYQSLGELCERTGGLAQSIDKELAALAEGSPRAAIWLANRLIELHCGIDEPPRLIRPETWERVKVDWWLWGRAQILGIWERSDGFRMVGDRIFFQDREVMLSARYHALLRQLVQAGGKVCSKTELARAGWPGDDPKGVSERAVAEAVRRMRKELDKQGIDPSWVETVHGRGYRVREPESKGSPPEPEA
;
A
#
# COMPACT_ATOMS: atom_id res chain seq x y z
N MET A 1 -12.77 43.06 -18.27
CA MET A 1 -12.24 41.99 -19.16
C MET A 1 -12.15 40.69 -18.39
N ARG A 2 -12.21 39.54 -19.10
CA ARG A 2 -12.16 38.20 -18.50
C ARG A 2 -10.71 37.86 -18.16
N PRO A 3 -10.41 37.36 -16.95
CA PRO A 3 -9.06 36.87 -16.69
C PRO A 3 -8.80 35.61 -17.52
N THR A 4 -7.61 35.55 -18.12
CA THR A 4 -7.11 34.41 -18.92
C THR A 4 -5.79 33.88 -18.39
N MET A 5 -5.18 34.58 -17.41
CA MET A 5 -3.89 34.26 -16.82
C MET A 5 -3.99 34.21 -15.30
N VAL A 6 -3.35 33.23 -14.67
CA VAL A 6 -3.19 33.14 -13.21
C VAL A 6 -1.71 33.03 -12.88
N PHE A 7 -1.19 34.02 -12.16
CA PHE A 7 0.15 34.01 -11.62
C PHE A 7 0.13 33.54 -10.17
N PHE A 8 1.07 32.68 -9.80
CA PHE A 8 1.27 32.20 -8.44
C PHE A 8 2.65 32.61 -7.91
N ASP A 9 2.72 32.89 -6.61
CA ASP A 9 3.96 32.75 -5.88
C ASP A 9 4.35 31.27 -5.69
N LEU A 10 5.61 31.01 -5.34
CA LEU A 10 6.13 29.67 -5.10
C LEU A 10 6.05 29.24 -3.62
N GLY A 11 6.78 29.90 -2.72
CA GLY A 11 6.95 29.48 -1.33
C GLY A 11 5.74 29.82 -0.47
N ALA A 12 5.31 28.92 0.43
CA ALA A 12 4.09 29.06 1.24
C ALA A 12 2.75 29.20 0.45
N THR A 13 2.81 29.35 -0.87
CA THR A 13 1.67 29.33 -1.80
C THR A 13 1.51 27.95 -2.44
N LEU A 14 2.52 27.49 -3.19
CA LEU A 14 2.53 26.19 -3.87
C LEU A 14 3.37 25.15 -3.14
N VAL A 15 4.49 25.56 -2.54
CA VAL A 15 5.44 24.63 -1.90
C VAL A 15 5.78 25.05 -0.48
N GLU A 16 6.09 24.05 0.35
CA GLU A 16 6.63 24.24 1.69
C GLU A 16 7.82 23.30 1.92
N ILE A 17 8.71 23.64 2.86
CA ILE A 17 9.65 22.66 3.39
C ILE A 17 8.84 21.60 4.14
N LYS A 18 9.16 20.32 3.93
CA LYS A 18 8.38 19.22 4.49
C LYS A 18 8.24 19.34 6.02
N PRO A 19 7.03 19.15 6.59
CA PRO A 19 6.79 19.35 8.02
C PRO A 19 7.71 18.51 8.95
N ASP A 20 8.02 17.28 8.56
CA ASP A 20 8.93 16.36 9.28
C ASP A 20 10.37 16.88 9.32
N LEU A 21 10.82 17.62 8.30
CA LEU A 21 12.15 18.24 8.29
C LEU A 21 12.28 19.39 9.29
N TYR A 22 11.19 20.12 9.59
CA TYR A 22 11.21 21.11 10.66
C TYR A 22 11.31 20.46 12.03
N GLU A 23 10.64 19.32 12.24
CA GLU A 23 10.78 18.55 13.48
C GLU A 23 12.18 17.97 13.63
N ASP A 24 12.76 17.41 12.56
CA ASP A 24 14.14 16.93 12.59
C ASP A 24 15.15 18.07 12.78
N SER A 25 14.97 19.22 12.11
CA SER A 25 15.80 20.42 12.35
C SER A 25 15.75 20.86 13.81
N ALA A 26 14.56 20.90 14.42
CA ALA A 26 14.37 21.18 15.83
C ALA A 26 15.08 20.18 16.76
N ARG A 27 15.00 18.88 16.46
CA ARG A 27 15.72 17.82 17.22
C ARG A 27 17.23 17.97 17.09
N ARG A 28 17.74 18.25 15.89
CA ARG A 28 19.17 18.43 15.64
C ARG A 28 19.72 19.70 16.28
N ILE A 29 18.93 20.76 16.33
CA ILE A 29 19.26 21.97 17.09
C ILE A 29 19.39 21.62 18.58
N ALA A 30 18.42 20.90 19.16
CA ALA A 30 18.46 20.49 20.57
C ALA A 30 19.68 19.61 20.88
N PHE A 31 19.94 18.60 20.03
CA PHE A 31 21.06 17.67 20.17
C PHE A 31 22.43 18.35 20.02
N LEU A 32 22.66 19.07 18.91
CA LEU A 32 23.96 19.64 18.58
C LEU A 32 24.29 20.90 19.40
N CYS A 33 23.28 21.61 19.91
CA CYS A 33 23.47 22.79 20.74
C CYS A 33 23.32 22.51 22.25
N GLY A 34 23.03 21.27 22.65
CA GLY A 34 22.89 20.88 24.06
C GLY A 34 21.77 21.62 24.81
N ARG A 35 20.62 21.86 24.15
CA ARG A 35 19.51 22.67 24.65
C ARG A 35 18.22 21.84 24.79
N PRO A 36 17.28 22.28 25.64
CA PRO A 36 15.91 21.74 25.65
C PRO A 36 15.31 21.80 24.24
N PHE A 37 14.45 20.83 23.93
CA PHE A 37 13.76 20.75 22.66
C PHE A 37 13.00 22.06 22.35
N ILE A 38 13.28 22.65 21.18
CA ILE A 38 12.56 23.82 20.66
C ILE A 38 11.48 23.29 19.72
N PRO A 39 10.20 23.61 19.92
CA PRO A 39 9.14 23.21 18.99
C PRO A 39 9.44 23.64 17.54
N ALA A 40 9.09 22.80 16.57
CA ALA A 40 9.24 23.09 15.14
C ALA A 40 8.57 24.43 14.73
N GLU A 41 7.46 24.78 15.37
CA GLU A 41 6.74 26.03 15.13
C GLU A 41 7.53 27.28 15.57
N GLU A 42 8.36 27.18 16.60
CA GLU A 42 9.23 28.29 17.01
C GLU A 42 10.37 28.51 16.01
N LEU A 43 10.95 27.42 15.46
CA LEU A 43 11.93 27.51 14.38
C LEU A 43 11.33 28.16 13.13
N LYS A 44 10.14 27.71 12.70
CA LYS A 44 9.39 28.33 11.59
C LYS A 44 9.11 29.81 11.84
N SER A 45 8.76 30.19 13.07
CA SER A 45 8.55 31.60 13.43
C SER A 45 9.84 32.40 13.31
N ALA A 46 10.96 31.88 13.81
CA ALA A 46 12.25 32.56 13.75
C ALA A 46 12.79 32.70 12.32
N GLU A 47 12.62 31.68 11.46
CA GLU A 47 12.94 31.77 10.04
C GLU A 47 12.09 32.85 9.34
N ARG A 48 10.79 32.89 9.63
CA ARG A 48 9.88 33.88 9.05
C ARG A 48 10.22 35.31 9.47
N GLU A 49 10.49 35.54 10.75
CA GLU A 49 10.94 36.83 11.27
C GLU A 49 12.28 37.26 10.67
N GLU A 50 13.18 36.32 10.45
CA GLU A 50 14.46 36.60 9.79
C GLU A 50 14.25 36.94 8.31
N TRP A 51 13.35 36.24 7.62
CA TRP A 51 12.97 36.54 6.25
C TRP A 51 12.34 37.92 6.12
N ASP A 52 11.43 38.29 7.04
CA ASP A 52 10.81 39.62 7.09
C ASP A 52 11.84 40.72 7.37
N ALA A 53 12.81 40.47 8.24
CA ALA A 53 13.88 41.42 8.54
C ALA A 53 14.80 41.68 7.33
N ARG A 54 14.88 40.72 6.39
CA ARG A 54 15.70 40.79 5.17
C ARG A 54 14.93 41.21 3.92
N LEU A 55 13.65 41.54 4.02
CA LEU A 55 12.79 41.82 2.86
C LEU A 55 13.32 42.94 1.94
N HIS A 56 14.08 43.89 2.49
CA HIS A 56 14.68 45.01 1.76
C HIS A 56 16.18 44.84 1.48
N GLU A 57 16.75 43.67 1.80
CA GLU A 57 18.12 43.35 1.45
C GLU A 57 18.25 43.23 -0.08
N ASN A 58 19.32 43.79 -0.65
CA ASN A 58 19.55 43.65 -2.08
C ASN A 58 20.06 42.24 -2.39
N LEU A 59 19.16 41.29 -2.64
CA LEU A 59 19.50 39.89 -2.91
C LEU A 59 20.03 39.62 -4.33
N GLN A 60 20.19 40.66 -5.17
CA GLN A 60 20.66 40.52 -6.57
C GLN A 60 22.13 40.05 -6.70
N TRP A 61 22.87 40.01 -5.59
CA TRP A 61 24.22 39.42 -5.55
C TRP A 61 24.19 37.88 -5.55
N VAL A 62 23.07 37.25 -5.15
CA VAL A 62 22.93 35.79 -5.09
C VAL A 62 22.67 35.22 -6.48
N ARG A 63 23.73 34.96 -7.26
CA ARG A 63 23.62 34.52 -8.66
C ARG A 63 24.10 33.10 -8.90
N THR A 64 24.91 32.55 -8.00
CA THR A 64 25.45 31.20 -8.09
C THR A 64 25.02 30.35 -6.90
N GLU A 65 25.09 29.03 -7.03
CA GLU A 65 24.83 28.10 -5.91
C GLU A 65 25.77 28.33 -4.72
N LYS A 66 26.98 28.83 -4.99
CA LYS A 66 27.94 29.20 -3.95
C LYS A 66 27.45 30.41 -3.15
N ASP A 67 26.93 31.42 -3.84
CA ASP A 67 26.36 32.62 -3.21
C ASP A 67 25.12 32.26 -2.40
N GLU A 68 24.27 31.39 -2.95
CA GLU A 68 23.05 30.92 -2.28
C GLU A 68 23.38 30.13 -1.01
N ARG A 69 24.37 29.23 -1.08
CA ARG A 69 24.83 28.50 0.10
C ARG A 69 25.32 29.46 1.18
N GLU A 70 26.11 30.47 0.82
CA GLU A 70 26.62 31.45 1.78
C GLU A 70 25.50 32.31 2.37
N TYR A 71 24.53 32.73 1.55
CA TYR A 71 23.33 33.41 2.01
C TYR A 71 22.58 32.58 3.05
N TRP A 72 22.29 31.31 2.76
CA TRP A 72 21.55 30.45 3.69
C TRP A 72 22.31 30.18 4.98
N LYS A 73 23.65 30.08 4.95
CA LYS A 73 24.44 29.98 6.18
C LYS A 73 24.28 31.20 7.06
N GLN A 74 24.32 32.40 6.47
CA GLN A 74 24.13 33.65 7.21
C GLN A 74 22.69 33.80 7.70
N PHE A 75 21.71 33.40 6.90
CA PHE A 75 20.30 33.36 7.28
C PHE A 75 20.08 32.50 8.53
N TYR A 76 20.53 31.25 8.51
CA TYR A 76 20.34 30.33 9.63
C TYR A 76 21.13 30.71 10.87
N LYS A 77 22.33 31.31 10.73
CA LYS A 77 23.03 31.88 11.89
C LYS A 77 22.20 32.95 12.59
N SER A 78 21.56 33.84 11.84
CA SER A 78 20.70 34.88 12.43
C SER A 78 19.38 34.33 12.98
N ALA A 79 18.74 33.40 12.28
CA ALA A 79 17.51 32.75 12.75
C ALA A 79 17.74 31.99 14.07
N LEU A 80 18.82 31.23 14.18
CA LEU A 80 19.18 30.54 15.43
C LEU A 80 19.52 31.53 16.55
N LYS A 81 20.17 32.66 16.24
CA LYS A 81 20.43 33.72 17.22
C LYS A 81 19.14 34.29 17.83
N ARG A 82 18.06 34.41 17.05
CA ARG A 82 16.74 34.85 17.54
C ARG A 82 16.13 33.86 18.54
N LEU A 83 16.40 32.57 18.36
CA LEU A 83 16.02 31.50 19.29
C LEU A 83 16.93 31.42 20.54
N GLY A 84 17.84 32.38 20.72
CA GLY A 84 18.78 32.40 21.85
C GLY A 84 19.88 31.33 21.78
N ILE A 85 20.15 30.82 20.57
CA ILE A 85 21.25 29.88 20.29
C ILE A 85 22.53 30.71 20.00
N SER A 86 23.69 30.15 20.37
CA SER A 86 25.02 30.77 20.24
C SER A 86 25.19 31.58 18.95
N SER A 87 25.92 32.71 19.02
CA SER A 87 26.31 33.49 17.83
C SER A 87 27.23 32.73 16.87
N ASP A 88 27.80 31.61 17.31
CA ASP A 88 28.58 30.68 16.49
C ASP A 88 28.06 29.24 16.70
N PRO A 89 26.98 28.84 16.00
CA PRO A 89 26.46 27.48 16.05
C PRO A 89 27.41 26.49 15.37
N PRO A 90 27.36 25.18 15.71
CA PRO A 90 28.20 24.18 15.05
C PRO A 90 28.11 24.26 13.52
N SER A 91 29.26 24.27 12.84
CA SER A 91 29.32 24.41 11.38
C SER A 91 28.49 23.35 10.66
N GLN A 92 28.47 22.12 11.18
CA GLN A 92 27.67 21.00 10.68
C GLN A 92 26.15 21.27 10.75
N LEU A 93 25.68 21.95 11.80
CA LEU A 93 24.27 22.34 11.94
C LEU A 93 23.91 23.42 10.92
N ILE A 94 24.78 24.42 10.75
CA ILE A 94 24.59 25.50 9.78
C ILE A 94 24.62 24.97 8.35
N ASP A 95 25.58 24.09 8.03
CA ASP A 95 25.70 23.47 6.71
C ASP A 95 24.48 22.58 6.38
N LEU A 96 23.93 21.90 7.40
CA LEU A 96 22.72 21.11 7.24
C LEU A 96 21.50 21.99 6.94
N LEU A 97 21.23 23.00 7.77
CA LEU A 97 20.06 23.87 7.61
C LEU A 97 20.15 24.65 6.29
N ALA A 98 21.32 25.18 5.96
CA ALA A 98 21.57 25.85 4.69
C ALA A 98 21.45 24.89 3.50
N GLY A 99 21.87 23.63 3.66
CA GLY A 99 21.68 22.59 2.66
C GLY A 99 20.21 22.32 2.37
N ARG A 100 19.37 22.20 3.42
CA ARG A 100 17.93 21.97 3.30
C ARG A 100 17.20 23.06 2.53
N ALA A 101 17.53 24.32 2.80
CA ALA A 101 16.88 25.44 2.13
C ALA A 101 17.18 25.54 0.62
N ALA A 102 18.24 24.88 0.13
CA ALA A 102 18.61 24.84 -1.28
C ALA A 102 18.42 23.45 -1.94
N ASP A 103 17.96 22.45 -1.18
CA ASP A 103 17.81 21.06 -1.64
C ASP A 103 16.38 20.80 -2.14
N PRO A 104 16.20 20.45 -3.43
CA PRO A 104 14.89 20.07 -3.98
C PRO A 104 14.15 19.01 -3.17
N ALA A 105 14.85 18.04 -2.57
CA ALA A 105 14.23 16.96 -1.79
C ALA A 105 13.63 17.43 -0.46
N SER A 106 13.96 18.64 -0.01
CA SER A 106 13.45 19.23 1.23
C SER A 106 12.07 19.87 1.07
N PHE A 107 11.59 20.07 -0.15
CA PHE A 107 10.31 20.70 -0.44
C PHE A 107 9.22 19.67 -0.77
N THR A 108 7.97 20.04 -0.50
CA THR A 108 6.77 19.34 -0.96
C THR A 108 5.73 20.35 -1.43
N CYS A 109 4.81 19.93 -2.29
CA CYS A 109 3.65 20.75 -2.64
C CYS A 109 2.59 20.64 -1.53
N PHE A 110 1.78 21.70 -1.35
CA PHE A 110 0.56 21.57 -0.56
C PHE A 110 -0.40 20.56 -1.24
N PRO A 111 -1.20 19.79 -0.46
CA PRO A 111 -1.98 18.67 -0.99
C PRO A 111 -2.89 19.02 -2.17
N GLU A 112 -3.42 20.25 -2.21
CA GLU A 112 -4.38 20.67 -3.22
C GLU A 112 -3.77 21.25 -4.51
N VAL A 113 -2.45 21.38 -4.59
CA VAL A 113 -1.78 22.17 -5.65
C VAL A 113 -2.05 21.62 -7.02
N PHE A 114 -1.79 20.33 -7.25
CA PHE A 114 -1.96 19.73 -8.58
C PHE A 114 -3.42 19.72 -9.03
N ASP A 115 -4.36 19.38 -8.15
CA ASP A 115 -5.81 19.44 -8.43
C ASP A 115 -6.23 20.85 -8.87
N THR A 116 -5.69 21.87 -8.19
CA THR A 116 -6.02 23.27 -8.47
C THR A 116 -5.45 23.75 -9.80
N LEU A 117 -4.19 23.42 -10.10
CA LEU A 117 -3.54 23.79 -11.36
C LEU A 117 -4.23 23.09 -12.56
N ASP A 118 -4.61 21.81 -12.41
CA ASP A 118 -5.33 21.07 -13.44
C ASP A 118 -6.69 21.68 -13.74
N GLU A 119 -7.48 21.95 -12.70
CA GLU A 119 -8.81 22.52 -12.87
C GLU A 119 -8.77 23.93 -13.49
N LEU A 120 -7.81 24.77 -13.11
CA LEU A 120 -7.62 26.08 -13.74
C LEU A 120 -7.24 25.95 -15.23
N ARG A 121 -6.39 24.98 -15.60
CA ARG A 121 -6.09 24.69 -17.01
C ARG A 121 -7.30 24.18 -17.78
N ARG A 122 -8.10 23.28 -17.19
CA ARG A 122 -9.36 22.79 -17.78
C ARG A 122 -10.37 23.91 -18.01
N MET A 123 -10.36 24.92 -17.14
CA MET A 123 -11.16 26.14 -17.28
C MET A 123 -10.60 27.13 -18.32
N GLY A 124 -9.46 26.83 -18.94
CA GLY A 124 -8.84 27.61 -20.01
C GLY A 124 -7.89 28.72 -19.54
N PHE A 125 -7.43 28.68 -18.29
CA PHE A 125 -6.44 29.64 -17.79
C PHE A 125 -5.01 29.24 -18.17
N ARG A 126 -4.22 30.23 -18.57
CA ARG A 126 -2.76 30.16 -18.66
C ARG A 126 -2.19 30.38 -17.25
N LEU A 127 -1.08 29.71 -16.93
CA LEU A 127 -0.50 29.70 -15.59
C LEU A 127 0.93 30.23 -15.62
N GLY A 128 1.31 31.04 -14.63
CA GLY A 128 2.69 31.54 -14.49
C GLY A 128 3.16 31.61 -13.04
N ILE A 129 4.47 31.73 -12.84
CA ILE A 129 5.11 31.96 -11.54
C ILE A 129 5.73 33.35 -11.48
N ILE A 130 5.57 34.04 -10.35
CA ILE A 130 6.32 35.24 -9.98
C ILE A 130 6.87 35.03 -8.57
N SER A 131 8.18 34.79 -8.43
CA SER A 131 8.79 34.41 -7.14
C SER A 131 10.08 35.18 -6.85
N ASN A 132 10.23 35.60 -5.59
CA ASN A 132 11.51 36.01 -5.04
C ASN A 132 12.28 34.73 -4.70
N ALA A 133 13.26 34.38 -5.52
CA ALA A 133 13.86 33.06 -5.55
C ALA A 133 15.38 33.12 -5.72
N PHE A 134 16.03 32.00 -5.38
CA PHE A 134 17.46 31.75 -5.54
C PHE A 134 17.73 30.69 -6.63
N PRO A 135 18.99 30.47 -7.06
CA PRO A 135 19.34 29.50 -8.11
C PRO A 135 18.74 28.09 -7.95
N SER A 136 18.56 27.60 -6.71
CA SER A 136 17.92 26.30 -6.44
C SER A 136 16.48 26.19 -6.93
N ALA A 137 15.74 27.30 -7.10
CA ALA A 137 14.31 27.30 -7.37
C ALA A 137 13.92 26.57 -8.67
N ARG A 138 14.74 26.64 -9.73
CA ARG A 138 14.48 25.87 -10.96
C ARG A 138 14.53 24.38 -10.71
N ARG A 139 15.55 23.91 -9.98
CA ARG A 139 15.67 22.49 -9.62
C ARG A 139 14.55 22.04 -8.69
N ILE A 140 14.11 22.90 -7.76
CA ILE A 140 12.94 22.63 -6.92
C ILE A 140 11.68 22.44 -7.78
N LEU A 141 11.44 23.34 -8.74
CA LEU A 141 10.30 23.25 -9.66
C LEU A 141 10.36 22.01 -10.58
N GLU A 142 11.55 21.64 -11.05
CA GLU A 142 11.76 20.44 -11.87
C GLU A 142 11.57 19.16 -11.06
N TYR A 143 12.17 19.08 -9.87
CA TYR A 143 12.07 17.94 -8.95
C TYR A 143 10.63 17.67 -8.52
N LEU A 144 9.87 18.72 -8.19
CA LEU A 144 8.46 18.61 -7.83
C LEU A 144 7.55 18.41 -9.05
N GLY A 145 8.09 18.42 -10.28
CA GLY A 145 7.30 18.30 -11.50
C GLY A 145 6.32 19.46 -11.72
N LEU A 146 6.60 20.63 -11.13
CA LEU A 146 5.80 21.86 -11.23
C LEU A 146 6.10 22.65 -12.52
N ALA A 147 7.35 22.62 -13.00
CA ALA A 147 7.79 23.44 -14.14
C ALA A 147 6.89 23.32 -15.38
N ARG A 148 6.41 22.10 -15.71
CA ARG A 148 5.54 21.78 -16.86
C ARG A 148 4.15 22.44 -16.85
N TRP A 149 3.72 22.95 -15.70
CA TRP A 149 2.40 23.56 -15.55
C TRP A 149 2.37 25.03 -15.97
N PHE A 150 3.52 25.69 -15.93
CA PHE A 150 3.63 27.14 -16.08
C PHE A 150 4.18 27.51 -17.46
N GLU A 151 3.47 28.40 -18.15
CA GLU A 151 3.86 28.97 -19.44
C GLU A 151 5.05 29.93 -19.28
N CYS A 152 5.09 30.65 -18.16
CA CYS A 152 6.16 31.57 -17.82
C CYS A 152 6.55 31.45 -16.34
N ILE A 153 7.84 31.40 -16.08
CA ILE A 153 8.41 31.34 -14.73
C ILE A 153 9.33 32.55 -14.57
N THR A 154 8.95 33.50 -13.72
CA THR A 154 9.74 34.72 -13.44
C THR A 154 10.37 34.60 -12.05
N LEU A 155 11.69 34.43 -12.02
CA LEU A 155 12.49 34.28 -10.80
C LEU A 155 13.37 35.52 -10.61
N SER A 156 13.34 36.12 -9.43
CA SER A 156 14.01 37.40 -9.15
C SER A 156 15.52 37.41 -9.44
N TYR A 157 16.23 36.31 -9.17
CA TYR A 157 17.66 36.21 -9.42
C TYR A 157 18.01 36.21 -10.92
N GLU A 158 17.07 35.83 -11.80
CA GLU A 158 17.27 35.78 -13.25
C GLU A 158 16.96 37.11 -13.93
N CYS A 159 15.86 37.75 -13.53
CA CYS A 159 15.42 39.01 -14.13
C CYS A 159 16.02 40.25 -13.46
N GLY A 160 16.68 40.10 -12.30
CA GLY A 160 17.34 41.19 -11.60
C GLY A 160 16.39 42.20 -10.96
N CYS A 161 15.15 41.82 -10.67
CA CYS A 161 14.17 42.61 -9.92
C CYS A 161 13.33 41.67 -9.02
N ALA A 162 12.78 42.18 -7.92
CA ALA A 162 12.11 41.36 -6.89
C ALA A 162 10.77 41.99 -6.46
N LYS A 163 9.80 41.16 -6.04
CA LYS A 163 8.55 41.66 -5.41
C LYS A 163 8.90 42.40 -4.12
N PRO A 164 8.25 43.54 -3.80
CA PRO A 164 7.07 44.11 -4.45
C PRO A 164 7.37 45.16 -5.54
N ASP A 165 8.61 45.26 -6.05
CA ASP A 165 8.94 46.26 -7.07
C ASP A 165 8.10 46.06 -8.34
N ARG A 166 7.60 47.16 -8.90
CA ARG A 166 6.69 47.13 -10.06
C ARG A 166 7.27 46.36 -11.25
N ASP A 167 8.60 46.39 -11.41
CA ASP A 167 9.29 45.91 -12.60
C ASP A 167 9.21 44.38 -12.72
N ILE A 168 9.15 43.61 -11.63
CA ILE A 168 9.01 42.15 -11.70
C ILE A 168 7.62 41.73 -12.24
N TYR A 169 6.57 42.45 -11.83
CA TYR A 169 5.21 42.17 -12.31
C TYR A 169 5.06 42.55 -13.78
N LEU A 170 5.62 43.69 -14.19
CA LEU A 170 5.63 44.12 -15.59
C LEU A 170 6.42 43.13 -16.46
N HIS A 171 7.57 42.65 -15.99
CA HIS A 171 8.35 41.63 -16.67
C HIS A 171 7.55 40.32 -16.83
N ALA A 172 6.89 39.84 -15.78
CA ALA A 172 6.07 38.63 -15.84
C ALA A 172 4.89 38.76 -16.80
N LEU A 173 4.20 39.91 -16.81
CA LEU A 173 3.12 40.21 -17.76
C LEU A 173 3.62 40.25 -19.21
N GLN A 174 4.81 40.81 -19.43
CA GLN A 174 5.45 40.83 -20.74
C GLN A 174 5.83 39.41 -21.22
N CYS A 175 6.42 38.59 -20.35
CA CYS A 175 6.76 37.20 -20.64
C CYS A 175 5.52 36.35 -20.96
N ALA A 176 4.40 36.60 -20.28
CA ALA A 176 3.13 35.92 -20.51
C ALA A 176 2.31 36.48 -21.68
N ASN A 177 2.75 37.60 -22.29
CA ASN A 177 1.96 38.37 -23.24
C ASN A 177 0.52 38.60 -22.72
N ALA A 178 0.39 39.08 -21.48
CA ALA A 178 -0.87 39.26 -20.78
C ALA A 178 -1.04 40.72 -20.35
N ARG A 179 -2.28 41.24 -20.43
CA ARG A 179 -2.59 42.57 -19.89
C ARG A 179 -2.89 42.47 -18.39
N PRO A 180 -2.59 43.52 -17.60
CA PRO A 180 -2.87 43.52 -16.16
C PRO A 180 -4.34 43.19 -15.82
N GLU A 181 -5.30 43.64 -16.64
CA GLU A 181 -6.74 43.42 -16.40
C GLU A 181 -7.19 41.97 -16.67
N GLU A 182 -6.34 41.17 -17.32
CA GLU A 182 -6.56 39.77 -17.69
C GLU A 182 -5.83 38.79 -16.76
N ALA A 183 -5.11 39.30 -15.75
CA ALA A 183 -4.34 38.49 -14.82
C ALA A 183 -4.99 38.41 -13.43
N LEU A 184 -4.94 37.21 -12.84
CA LEU A 184 -5.05 36.98 -11.40
C LEU A 184 -3.65 36.81 -10.82
N PHE A 185 -3.44 37.20 -9.57
CA PHE A 185 -2.20 36.94 -8.84
C PHE A 185 -2.51 36.35 -7.47
N VAL A 186 -1.86 35.26 -7.09
CA VAL A 186 -2.05 34.56 -5.82
C VAL A 186 -0.73 34.52 -5.06
N ASP A 187 -0.70 35.06 -3.85
CA ASP A 187 0.51 35.18 -3.04
C ASP A 187 0.14 35.16 -1.55
N ASP A 188 1.03 34.67 -0.69
CA ASP A 188 0.81 34.57 0.76
C ASP A 188 1.10 35.88 1.51
N ARG A 189 1.75 36.85 0.84
CA ARG A 189 2.12 38.15 1.43
C ARG A 189 1.27 39.30 0.94
N LEU A 190 0.71 40.05 1.90
CA LEU A 190 -0.11 41.23 1.62
C LEU A 190 0.63 42.30 0.80
N ASP A 191 1.90 42.59 1.11
CA ASP A 191 2.69 43.59 0.38
C ASP A 191 2.86 43.25 -1.10
N PHE A 192 2.96 41.95 -1.42
CA PHE A 192 3.10 41.47 -2.79
C PHE A 192 1.77 41.49 -3.54
N VAL A 193 0.67 41.18 -2.86
CA VAL A 193 -0.71 41.36 -3.36
C VAL A 193 -0.99 42.84 -3.66
N LEU A 194 -0.54 43.76 -2.79
CA LEU A 194 -0.66 45.21 -2.99
C LEU A 194 0.23 45.72 -4.12
N GLY A 195 1.47 45.23 -4.26
CA GLY A 195 2.37 45.54 -5.36
C GLY A 195 1.78 45.17 -6.72
N ALA A 196 1.23 43.95 -6.83
CA ALA A 196 0.51 43.49 -8.03
C ALA A 196 -0.69 44.41 -8.36
N LYS A 197 -1.47 44.81 -7.34
CA LYS A 197 -2.57 45.77 -7.53
C LYS A 197 -2.08 47.11 -8.07
N GLY A 198 -0.93 47.58 -7.60
CA GLY A 198 -0.32 48.86 -8.00
C GLY A 198 0.03 48.95 -9.48
N VAL A 199 0.31 47.81 -10.14
CA VAL A 199 0.58 47.73 -11.59
C VAL A 199 -0.65 47.44 -12.44
N GLY A 200 -1.85 47.42 -11.84
CA GLY A 200 -3.11 47.24 -12.55
C GLY A 200 -3.62 45.79 -12.61
N ILE A 201 -2.99 44.83 -11.94
CA ILE A 201 -3.53 43.47 -11.80
C ILE A 201 -4.81 43.57 -10.95
N GLN A 202 -5.97 43.47 -11.60
CA GLN A 202 -7.24 43.90 -11.00
C GLN A 202 -7.74 42.99 -9.86
N ARG A 203 -7.22 41.76 -9.76
CA ARG A 203 -7.75 40.73 -8.87
C ARG A 203 -6.63 39.95 -8.16
N PRO A 204 -5.87 40.59 -7.28
CA PRO A 204 -4.91 39.89 -6.46
C PRO A 204 -5.62 39.18 -5.31
N ILE A 205 -5.20 37.96 -5.02
CA ILE A 205 -5.78 37.03 -4.06
C ILE A 205 -4.71 36.75 -3.00
N LEU A 206 -5.05 37.02 -1.75
CA LEU A 206 -4.19 36.68 -0.62
C LEU A 206 -4.51 35.26 -0.16
N ILE A 207 -3.51 34.37 -0.19
CA ILE A 207 -3.65 33.04 0.43
C ILE A 207 -3.13 33.11 1.87
N ASP A 208 -4.06 33.06 2.82
CA ASP A 208 -3.79 33.17 4.25
C ASP A 208 -4.13 31.85 4.93
N ARG A 209 -3.23 30.88 4.79
CA ARG A 209 -3.38 29.51 5.33
C ARG A 209 -3.44 29.49 6.87
N GLU A 210 -2.84 30.50 7.51
CA GLU A 210 -2.67 30.57 8.97
C GLU A 210 -3.59 31.61 9.64
N GLY A 211 -4.41 32.33 8.87
CA GLY A 211 -5.39 33.29 9.38
C GLY A 211 -4.79 34.56 10.00
N ARG A 212 -3.61 34.99 9.55
CA ARG A 212 -2.81 36.06 10.20
C ARG A 212 -2.99 37.45 9.57
N SER A 213 -3.65 37.54 8.43
CA SER A 213 -3.80 38.81 7.69
C SER A 213 -5.11 39.53 8.00
N ASP A 214 -5.22 40.05 9.23
CA ASP A 214 -6.35 40.87 9.65
C ASP A 214 -6.25 42.29 9.06
N GLY A 215 -7.25 42.70 8.29
CA GLY A 215 -7.35 44.06 7.72
C GLY A 215 -7.35 44.16 6.19
N TRP A 216 -7.01 43.09 5.46
CA TRP A 216 -7.17 43.05 4.00
C TRP A 216 -8.65 42.92 3.62
N LYS A 217 -9.17 43.91 2.87
CA LYS A 217 -10.56 43.94 2.39
C LYS A 217 -10.76 43.26 1.02
N GLY A 218 -9.68 42.79 0.38
CA GLY A 218 -9.74 42.10 -0.91
C GLY A 218 -10.04 40.61 -0.77
N LYS A 219 -9.92 39.86 -1.89
CA LYS A 219 -10.18 38.42 -1.87
C LYS A 219 -9.09 37.72 -1.06
N LYS A 220 -9.53 37.02 -0.01
CA LYS A 220 -8.73 36.14 0.84
C LYS A 220 -9.21 34.71 0.67
N ILE A 221 -8.28 33.77 0.67
CA ILE A 221 -8.53 32.33 0.64
C ILE A 221 -7.64 31.65 1.68
N SER A 222 -8.08 30.51 2.19
CA SER A 222 -7.31 29.67 3.15
C SER A 222 -6.74 28.41 2.50
N ASN A 223 -7.32 28.01 1.37
CA ASN A 223 -6.92 26.84 0.59
C ASN A 223 -6.90 27.20 -0.90
N LEU A 224 -5.93 26.66 -1.65
CA LEU A 224 -5.75 27.02 -3.05
C LEU A 224 -6.96 26.61 -3.93
N ARG A 225 -7.73 25.58 -3.55
CA ARG A 225 -8.96 25.16 -4.26
C ARG A 225 -9.99 26.28 -4.38
N GLU A 226 -9.98 27.24 -3.46
CA GLU A 226 -10.89 28.38 -3.49
C GLU A 226 -10.61 29.33 -4.68
N VAL A 227 -9.40 29.29 -5.26
CA VAL A 227 -9.07 30.03 -6.49
C VAL A 227 -9.95 29.54 -7.64
N VAL A 228 -10.25 28.24 -7.72
CA VAL A 228 -11.13 27.66 -8.74
C VAL A 228 -12.53 28.25 -8.64
N ALA A 229 -13.10 28.28 -7.44
CA ALA A 229 -14.44 28.82 -7.23
C ALA A 229 -14.50 30.31 -7.62
N PHE A 230 -13.45 31.07 -7.29
CA PHE A 230 -13.33 32.46 -7.68
C PHE A 230 -13.19 32.61 -9.20
N ALA A 231 -12.37 31.79 -9.85
CA ALA A 231 -12.20 31.79 -11.30
C ALA A 231 -13.51 31.39 -12.02
N ARG A 232 -14.29 30.42 -11.49
CA ARG A 232 -15.59 30.00 -12.04
C ARG A 232 -16.64 31.09 -11.93
N ALA A 233 -16.69 31.80 -10.80
CA ALA A 233 -17.60 32.93 -10.62
C ALA A 233 -17.33 34.09 -11.62
N LEU A 234 -16.14 34.11 -12.23
CA LEU A 234 -15.77 35.08 -13.26
C LEU A 234 -16.11 34.60 -14.69
N GLN A 235 -16.60 33.36 -14.86
CA GLN A 235 -17.13 32.84 -16.12
C GLN A 235 -18.68 32.96 -16.14
N PRO A 236 -19.31 33.35 -17.27
CA PRO A 236 -20.76 33.49 -17.33
C PRO A 236 -21.48 32.13 -17.27
N LEU A 237 -22.55 32.05 -16.49
CA LEU A 237 -23.55 30.97 -16.53
C LEU A 237 -24.19 30.92 -17.92
N SER A 238 -23.75 30.01 -18.79
CA SER A 238 -24.54 29.64 -19.96
C SER A 238 -25.51 28.52 -19.56
N ALA A 239 -26.77 28.91 -19.39
CA ALA A 239 -27.89 28.02 -19.20
C ALA A 239 -28.20 27.29 -20.52
N ALA A 240 -27.57 26.15 -20.74
CA ALA A 240 -28.01 25.13 -21.71
C ALA A 240 -27.05 23.95 -21.62
N PHE A 241 -27.28 22.94 -20.75
CA PHE A 241 -26.81 21.55 -20.95
C PHE A 241 -27.37 20.60 -19.88
N ALA A 242 -28.65 20.75 -19.57
CA ALA A 242 -29.42 19.70 -18.90
C ALA A 242 -30.72 19.48 -19.69
N THR A 243 -31.02 18.20 -19.97
CA THR A 243 -32.24 17.64 -20.59
C THR A 243 -32.39 17.63 -22.12
N SER A 244 -32.00 16.52 -22.78
CA SER A 244 -32.91 15.73 -23.67
C SER A 244 -32.25 14.41 -24.08
N ILE A 245 -32.93 13.28 -23.82
CA ILE A 245 -32.54 11.91 -24.16
C ILE A 245 -32.83 11.62 -25.65
N TRP A 246 -31.85 11.03 -26.34
CA TRP A 246 -31.90 10.16 -27.53
C TRP A 246 -32.95 10.44 -28.63
N THR A 247 -32.47 10.86 -29.81
CA THR A 247 -32.54 10.03 -31.04
C THR A 247 -31.83 10.68 -32.24
N THR A 248 -30.89 9.92 -32.81
CA THR A 248 -30.64 9.77 -34.26
C THR A 248 -29.96 10.92 -35.02
N ARG A 249 -28.63 10.87 -35.16
CA ARG A 249 -27.97 10.28 -36.36
C ARG A 249 -26.43 10.31 -36.23
N VAL A 250 -25.88 9.16 -36.53
CA VAL A 250 -24.46 8.82 -36.65
C VAL A 250 -23.76 9.65 -37.73
N SER A 251 -22.62 10.25 -37.38
CA SER A 251 -21.40 10.25 -38.22
C SER A 251 -20.17 10.84 -37.52
N SER A 252 -19.67 10.20 -36.45
CA SER A 252 -18.23 9.99 -36.18
C SER A 252 -17.95 9.43 -34.77
N GLY A 253 -17.86 8.10 -34.63
CA GLY A 253 -17.02 7.39 -33.64
C GLY A 253 -17.25 7.59 -32.13
N SER A 254 -17.84 6.67 -31.35
CA SER A 254 -17.25 5.41 -30.81
C SER A 254 -15.83 5.64 -30.24
N LEU A 255 -15.44 5.53 -28.95
CA LEU A 255 -15.87 4.96 -27.64
C LEU A 255 -15.23 5.86 -26.55
N THR A 256 -15.77 5.83 -25.33
CA THR A 256 -15.25 6.42 -24.08
C THR A 256 -13.93 5.76 -23.64
N ALA A 257 -12.93 6.60 -23.34
CA ALA A 257 -11.57 6.20 -22.93
C ALA A 257 -11.35 6.24 -21.41
N GLN A 258 -12.38 6.59 -20.64
CA GLN A 258 -12.29 6.60 -19.18
C GLN A 258 -12.07 5.19 -18.61
N GLU A 259 -12.40 4.13 -19.34
CA GLU A 259 -12.69 2.88 -18.63
C GLU A 259 -11.84 1.70 -19.09
N VAL A 260 -11.52 1.63 -20.38
CA VAL A 260 -11.15 0.33 -20.96
C VAL A 260 -9.73 -0.10 -20.62
N ALA A 261 -8.80 0.82 -20.43
CA ALA A 261 -7.45 0.33 -20.30
C ALA A 261 -6.57 1.28 -19.55
N HIS A 262 -6.16 0.75 -18.41
CA HIS A 262 -4.74 0.68 -18.14
C HIS A 262 -4.20 1.96 -17.53
N ARG A 263 -4.16 2.02 -16.20
CA ARG A 263 -3.18 1.21 -15.44
C ARG A 263 -1.85 1.25 -16.20
N VAL A 264 -0.91 2.04 -15.71
CA VAL A 264 0.50 1.65 -15.48
C VAL A 264 1.31 2.93 -15.20
N SER A 265 1.27 3.35 -13.93
CA SER A 265 2.43 3.82 -13.14
C SER A 265 3.06 5.21 -13.47
N ARG A 266 3.64 5.96 -12.54
CA ARG A 266 4.56 5.54 -11.47
C ARG A 266 4.59 6.55 -10.30
N ASP A 267 4.54 6.00 -9.10
CA ASP A 267 5.07 6.56 -7.87
C ASP A 267 6.58 6.88 -8.01
N HIS A 268 7.13 7.79 -7.21
CA HIS A 268 8.56 8.08 -7.22
C HIS A 268 9.33 6.88 -6.63
N TYR A 269 9.90 6.06 -7.52
CA TYR A 269 10.83 4.99 -7.19
C TYR A 269 12.24 5.37 -7.67
N GLU A 270 13.27 5.09 -6.88
CA GLU A 270 14.61 4.87 -7.46
C GLU A 270 14.51 3.69 -8.43
N VAL A 271 15.10 3.80 -9.63
CA VAL A 271 14.93 2.79 -10.69
C VAL A 271 16.26 2.11 -10.94
N TYR A 272 16.38 0.86 -10.52
CA TYR A 272 17.52 0.01 -10.89
C TYR A 272 17.21 -0.72 -12.18
N LYS A 273 18.15 -0.65 -13.12
CA LYS A 273 17.98 -1.18 -14.48
C LYS A 273 18.42 -2.64 -14.53
N VAL A 274 17.51 -3.52 -14.94
CA VAL A 274 17.77 -4.94 -15.13
C VAL A 274 17.92 -5.21 -16.62
N PHE A 275 19.07 -5.74 -17.05
CA PHE A 275 19.31 -6.21 -18.41
C PHE A 275 19.13 -7.72 -18.48
N VAL A 276 18.39 -8.23 -19.47
CA VAL A 276 18.14 -9.67 -19.65
C VAL A 276 18.69 -10.11 -21.00
N ALA A 277 19.68 -11.00 -20.96
CA ALA A 277 20.31 -11.62 -22.12
C ALA A 277 19.87 -13.09 -22.20
N SER A 278 19.17 -13.46 -23.28
CA SER A 278 18.75 -14.85 -23.48
C SER A 278 18.54 -15.20 -24.95
N PRO A 279 18.86 -16.43 -25.39
CA PRO A 279 18.46 -16.94 -26.69
C PRO A 279 16.93 -17.20 -26.75
N GLY A 280 16.40 -17.39 -27.96
CA GLY A 280 14.94 -17.48 -28.19
C GLY A 280 14.25 -18.77 -27.75
N ASP A 281 14.95 -19.69 -27.09
CA ASP A 281 14.44 -21.00 -26.64
C ASP A 281 14.08 -21.06 -25.15
N VAL A 282 14.30 -19.96 -24.42
CA VAL A 282 13.96 -19.80 -22.99
C VAL A 282 12.92 -18.70 -22.78
N LEU A 283 11.95 -18.60 -23.70
CA LEU A 283 10.89 -17.58 -23.67
C LEU A 283 10.09 -17.62 -22.36
N ARG A 284 9.79 -18.84 -21.86
CA ARG A 284 9.08 -19.03 -20.58
C ARG A 284 9.88 -18.48 -19.39
N GLU A 285 11.18 -18.76 -19.33
CA GLU A 285 12.02 -18.22 -18.26
C GLU A 285 12.15 -16.70 -18.36
N ARG A 286 12.20 -16.17 -19.59
CA ARG A 286 12.18 -14.73 -19.82
C ARG A 286 10.87 -14.09 -19.32
N GLU A 287 9.73 -14.74 -19.48
CA GLU A 287 8.45 -14.31 -18.89
C GLU A 287 8.48 -14.37 -17.36
N ILE A 288 9.04 -15.45 -16.78
CA ILE A 288 9.21 -15.58 -15.33
C ILE A 288 10.05 -14.43 -14.75
N VAL A 289 11.07 -13.93 -15.46
CA VAL A 289 11.85 -12.75 -15.01
C VAL A 289 10.94 -11.54 -14.80
N HIS A 290 9.99 -11.30 -15.69
CA HIS A 290 9.04 -10.20 -15.54
C HIS A 290 8.07 -10.41 -14.38
N GLU A 291 7.54 -11.64 -14.22
CA GLU A 291 6.67 -11.98 -13.09
C GLU A 291 7.36 -11.75 -11.74
N VAL A 292 8.59 -12.27 -11.60
CA VAL A 292 9.36 -12.13 -10.36
C VAL A 292 9.71 -10.68 -10.08
N ILE A 293 10.02 -9.88 -11.10
CA ILE A 293 10.32 -8.46 -10.91
C ILE A 293 9.09 -7.68 -10.46
N GLU A 294 7.89 -7.99 -10.97
CA GLU A 294 6.66 -7.39 -10.45
C GLU A 294 6.38 -7.81 -9.01
N GLU A 295 6.64 -9.07 -8.66
CA GLU A 295 6.52 -9.59 -7.28
C GLU A 295 7.50 -8.90 -6.33
N VAL A 296 8.78 -8.80 -6.70
CA VAL A 296 9.82 -8.05 -5.97
C VAL A 296 9.42 -6.59 -5.84
N ASN A 297 8.98 -5.93 -6.92
CA ASN A 297 8.50 -4.56 -6.88
C ASN A 297 7.29 -4.40 -5.94
N GLY A 298 6.41 -5.40 -5.85
CA GLY A 298 5.31 -5.45 -4.89
C GLY A 298 5.79 -5.48 -3.43
N ILE A 299 6.83 -6.26 -3.15
CA ILE A 299 7.46 -6.34 -1.82
C ILE A 299 8.18 -5.02 -1.47
N LEU A 300 8.96 -4.48 -2.42
CA LEU A 300 9.75 -3.26 -2.23
C LEU A 300 8.88 -1.99 -2.09
N ARG A 301 7.63 -2.00 -2.57
CA ARG A 301 6.65 -0.91 -2.37
C ARG A 301 6.31 -0.65 -0.90
N GLY A 302 6.50 -1.63 -0.03
CA GLY A 302 6.27 -1.52 1.41
C GLY A 302 7.43 -0.92 2.21
N MET A 303 8.56 -0.61 1.57
CA MET A 303 9.77 -0.11 2.24
C MET A 303 9.78 1.42 2.40
N GLU A 304 10.46 1.93 3.44
CA GLU A 304 10.56 3.37 3.76
C GLU A 304 11.14 4.24 2.64
N LYS A 305 11.96 3.66 1.75
CA LYS A 305 12.35 4.26 0.46
C LYS A 305 12.01 3.29 -0.66
N PRO A 306 10.87 3.49 -1.36
CA PRO A 306 10.49 2.58 -2.42
C PRO A 306 11.44 2.77 -3.61
N PHE A 307 12.09 1.69 -4.03
CA PHE A 307 12.77 1.61 -5.32
C PHE A 307 12.18 0.45 -6.13
N ARG A 308 12.37 0.50 -7.45
CA ARG A 308 11.85 -0.52 -8.35
C ARG A 308 12.93 -1.02 -9.30
N LEU A 309 12.78 -2.26 -9.68
CA LEU A 309 13.53 -2.87 -10.76
C LEU A 309 12.77 -2.65 -12.08
N ASP A 310 13.48 -2.25 -13.14
CA ASP A 310 12.91 -2.00 -14.47
C ASP A 310 13.67 -2.82 -15.51
N VAL A 311 12.96 -3.69 -16.22
CA VAL A 311 13.55 -4.64 -17.19
C VAL A 311 13.71 -3.96 -18.55
N TYR A 312 14.90 -4.04 -19.12
CA TYR A 312 15.16 -3.62 -20.49
C TYR A 312 15.36 -4.83 -21.37
N ALA A 313 14.46 -5.00 -22.33
CA ALA A 313 14.51 -6.05 -23.34
C ALA A 313 14.07 -5.48 -24.70
N TRP A 314 14.62 -6.02 -25.79
CA TRP A 314 14.61 -5.47 -27.15
C TRP A 314 13.25 -5.50 -27.88
N ASP A 315 12.15 -5.84 -27.22
CA ASP A 315 10.92 -6.27 -27.91
C ASP A 315 9.57 -5.79 -27.35
N ARG A 316 9.42 -5.04 -26.24
CA ARG A 316 8.05 -4.58 -25.86
C ARG A 316 7.93 -3.34 -24.93
N HIS A 317 8.20 -2.13 -25.44
CA HIS A 317 7.59 -0.90 -24.91
C HIS A 317 7.35 0.14 -26.01
N VAL A 318 6.23 -0.01 -26.73
CA VAL A 318 5.64 1.07 -27.54
C VAL A 318 4.29 1.39 -26.91
N HIS A 319 4.16 2.58 -26.32
CA HIS A 319 2.88 3.11 -25.86
C HIS A 319 2.05 3.53 -27.10
N PRO A 320 0.76 3.16 -27.20
CA PRO A 320 -0.07 3.53 -28.33
C PRO A 320 -0.50 5.00 -28.22
N ASP A 321 0.18 5.88 -28.96
CA ASP A 321 -0.42 7.10 -29.50
C ASP A 321 0.19 7.40 -30.89
N ILE A 322 -0.59 7.05 -31.92
CA ILE A 322 -0.70 7.64 -33.27
C ILE A 322 0.61 8.14 -33.94
N GLY A 323 1.15 7.32 -34.86
CA GLY A 323 1.66 7.82 -36.16
C GLY A 323 3.10 7.46 -36.56
N LEU A 324 3.21 6.45 -37.45
CA LEU A 324 4.34 6.09 -38.33
C LEU A 324 5.59 5.39 -37.72
N PRO A 325 5.73 4.06 -37.91
CA PRO A 325 6.99 3.34 -37.75
C PRO A 325 7.75 3.26 -39.08
N GLN A 326 8.95 3.83 -39.14
CA GLN A 326 10.08 3.23 -39.90
C GLN A 326 11.47 3.87 -39.65
N LYS A 327 11.69 4.76 -38.65
CA LYS A 327 13.02 5.37 -38.46
C LYS A 327 13.48 5.72 -37.03
N VAL A 328 12.97 5.07 -35.99
CA VAL A 328 13.64 5.11 -34.67
C VAL A 328 13.80 3.70 -34.13
N ILE A 329 14.70 2.98 -34.81
CA ILE A 329 15.42 1.83 -34.31
C ILE A 329 16.53 2.38 -33.38
N LEU A 330 16.68 1.77 -32.19
CA LEU A 330 17.75 1.93 -31.18
C LEU A 330 17.70 3.14 -30.22
N ARG A 331 17.28 2.86 -29.00
CA ARG A 331 18.04 3.25 -27.80
C ARG A 331 18.19 2.02 -26.91
N GLN A 332 19.20 1.20 -27.22
CA GLN A 332 19.73 0.26 -26.24
C GLN A 332 20.39 1.08 -25.13
N ILE A 333 20.13 0.72 -23.87
CA ILE A 333 20.95 1.20 -22.77
C ILE A 333 22.29 0.48 -22.89
N PRO A 334 23.43 1.18 -22.91
CA PRO A 334 24.75 0.53 -22.86
C PRO A 334 24.83 -0.41 -21.64
N ILE A 335 25.33 -1.63 -21.78
CA ILE A 335 25.41 -2.63 -20.69
C ILE A 335 26.15 -2.07 -19.46
N GLU A 336 27.09 -1.15 -19.66
CA GLU A 336 27.76 -0.36 -18.60
C GLU A 336 26.84 0.50 -17.72
N GLN A 337 25.59 0.72 -18.12
CA GLN A 337 24.58 1.51 -17.41
C GLN A 337 23.50 0.65 -16.75
N CYS A 338 23.61 -0.69 -16.77
CA CYS A 338 22.71 -1.56 -16.02
C CYS A 338 23.20 -1.79 -14.58
N ASP A 339 22.26 -2.00 -13.66
CA ASP A 339 22.55 -2.26 -12.24
C ASP A 339 22.55 -3.77 -11.94
N ILE A 340 21.71 -4.52 -12.65
CA ILE A 340 21.60 -5.98 -12.59
C ILE A 340 21.63 -6.53 -14.01
N PHE A 341 22.39 -7.61 -14.22
CA PHE A 341 22.46 -8.34 -15.47
C PHE A 341 22.04 -9.80 -15.25
N ILE A 342 21.10 -10.29 -16.05
CA ILE A 342 20.58 -11.65 -16.01
C ILE A 342 20.85 -12.33 -17.35
N GLY A 343 21.68 -13.37 -17.37
CA GLY A 343 21.89 -14.24 -18.52
C GLY A 343 21.15 -15.56 -18.37
N ILE A 344 20.40 -16.02 -19.39
CA ILE A 344 19.65 -17.29 -19.34
C ILE A 344 19.97 -18.13 -20.58
N PHE A 345 20.29 -19.41 -20.39
CA PHE A 345 20.51 -20.36 -21.49
C PHE A 345 19.83 -21.71 -21.24
N TRP A 346 19.47 -22.38 -22.34
CA TRP A 346 19.06 -23.78 -22.35
C TRP A 346 19.71 -24.58 -23.48
N LYS A 347 19.07 -24.72 -24.64
CA LYS A 347 19.52 -25.56 -25.75
C LYS A 347 20.10 -24.77 -26.93
N ARG A 348 19.79 -23.49 -27.08
CA ARG A 348 20.33 -22.62 -28.13
C ARG A 348 21.42 -21.71 -27.62
N PHE A 349 22.44 -21.50 -28.43
CA PHE A 349 23.51 -20.54 -28.13
C PHE A 349 23.15 -19.16 -28.65
N GLY A 350 22.52 -19.08 -29.83
CA GLY A 350 22.06 -17.84 -30.47
C GLY A 350 22.71 -17.61 -31.84
N MET A 351 22.41 -16.45 -32.44
CA MET A 351 22.96 -16.05 -33.74
C MET A 351 24.20 -15.16 -33.55
N PRO A 352 25.24 -15.30 -34.40
CA PRO A 352 26.42 -14.43 -34.35
C PRO A 352 26.04 -12.96 -34.60
N PRO A 353 26.50 -12.03 -33.76
CA PRO A 353 26.19 -10.60 -33.89
C PRO A 353 27.05 -9.91 -34.97
N GLY A 354 28.03 -10.61 -35.56
CA GLY A 354 28.95 -10.06 -36.56
C GLY A 354 30.10 -9.23 -35.98
N THR A 355 30.30 -9.28 -34.66
CA THR A 355 31.36 -8.58 -33.91
C THR A 355 32.44 -9.55 -33.45
N TYR A 356 33.56 -9.04 -32.95
CA TYR A 356 34.73 -9.82 -32.54
C TYR A 356 35.06 -9.57 -31.06
N ARG A 357 35.51 -10.63 -30.38
CA ARG A 357 35.94 -10.60 -28.98
C ARG A 357 37.20 -9.74 -28.83
N PRO A 358 37.20 -8.75 -27.93
CA PRO A 358 38.37 -7.89 -27.71
C PRO A 358 39.62 -8.67 -27.25
N ARG A 359 39.43 -9.77 -26.51
CA ARG A 359 40.52 -10.53 -25.86
C ARG A 359 41.34 -11.42 -26.79
N ASP A 360 40.71 -12.05 -27.78
CA ASP A 360 41.35 -13.08 -28.63
C ASP A 360 41.11 -12.86 -30.13
N GLY A 361 40.35 -11.81 -30.51
CA GLY A 361 40.06 -11.46 -31.90
C GLY A 361 39.17 -12.46 -32.63
N LYS A 362 38.58 -13.44 -31.93
CA LYS A 362 37.65 -14.40 -32.54
C LYS A 362 36.25 -13.78 -32.68
N PRO A 363 35.47 -14.13 -33.72
CA PRO A 363 34.11 -13.63 -33.84
C PRO A 363 33.24 -14.14 -32.69
N TYR A 364 32.35 -13.28 -32.18
CA TYR A 364 31.30 -13.70 -31.27
C TYR A 364 30.38 -14.69 -31.98
N LEU A 365 30.10 -15.81 -31.32
CA LEU A 365 29.27 -16.88 -31.90
C LEU A 365 27.79 -16.71 -31.52
N SER A 366 27.49 -15.82 -30.58
CA SER A 366 26.15 -15.43 -30.16
C SER A 366 26.10 -13.99 -29.67
N GLY A 367 25.00 -13.29 -29.94
CA GLY A 367 24.71 -11.98 -29.33
C GLY A 367 24.60 -12.05 -27.81
N THR A 368 24.02 -13.12 -27.27
CA THR A 368 23.91 -13.33 -25.81
C THR A 368 25.28 -13.51 -25.15
N GLU A 369 26.21 -14.16 -25.85
CA GLU A 369 27.61 -14.28 -25.40
C GLU A 369 28.30 -12.91 -25.35
N GLN A 370 28.10 -12.08 -26.38
CA GLN A 370 28.63 -10.72 -26.40
C GLN A 370 28.09 -9.89 -25.22
N GLU A 371 26.79 -9.95 -24.97
CA GLU A 371 26.15 -9.21 -23.89
C GLU A 371 26.69 -9.62 -22.50
N ILE A 372 27.00 -10.89 -22.29
CA ILE A 372 27.58 -11.38 -21.03
C ILE A 372 29.03 -10.93 -20.87
N ASP A 373 29.84 -11.04 -21.92
CA ASP A 373 31.23 -10.58 -21.90
C ASP A 373 31.30 -9.07 -21.58
N GLU A 374 30.43 -8.28 -22.23
CA GLU A 374 30.31 -6.83 -21.98
C GLU A 374 29.89 -6.53 -20.52
N ALA A 375 29.00 -7.32 -19.94
CA ALA A 375 28.58 -7.16 -18.54
C ALA A 375 29.70 -7.50 -17.55
N ILE A 376 30.47 -8.54 -17.83
CA ILE A 376 31.64 -8.94 -17.03
C ILE A 376 32.72 -7.86 -17.11
N GLU A 377 32.96 -7.28 -18.28
CA GLU A 377 33.90 -6.18 -18.46
C GLU A 377 33.43 -4.90 -17.76
N ALA A 378 32.15 -4.54 -17.89
CA ALA A 378 31.54 -3.43 -17.15
C ALA A 378 31.72 -3.59 -15.64
N ARG A 379 31.50 -4.81 -15.11
CA ARG A 379 31.69 -5.11 -13.68
C ARG A 379 33.15 -4.95 -13.24
N LYS A 380 34.12 -5.45 -14.03
CA LYS A 380 35.55 -5.31 -13.74
C LYS A 380 36.01 -3.85 -13.70
N ASN A 381 35.42 -3.02 -14.56
CA ASN A 381 35.74 -1.59 -14.67
C ASN A 381 34.95 -0.71 -13.69
N SER A 382 34.00 -1.27 -12.95
CA SER A 382 33.17 -0.53 -12.00
C SER A 382 33.83 -0.37 -10.63
N VAL A 383 33.70 0.82 -10.04
CA VAL A 383 34.22 1.12 -8.70
C VAL A 383 33.38 0.43 -7.59
N ASN A 384 32.16 0.03 -7.90
CA ASN A 384 31.16 -0.54 -6.98
C ASN A 384 30.77 -1.99 -7.29
N GLY A 385 31.42 -2.65 -8.25
CA GLY A 385 31.10 -4.02 -8.64
C GLY A 385 29.75 -4.17 -9.37
N ARG A 386 29.25 -3.12 -10.06
CA ARG A 386 28.03 -3.15 -10.90
C ARG A 386 28.38 -3.37 -12.38
N PRO A 387 27.56 -4.11 -13.16
CA PRO A 387 26.29 -4.72 -12.75
C PRO A 387 26.47 -5.94 -11.84
N ILE A 388 25.45 -6.24 -11.02
CA ILE A 388 25.33 -7.53 -10.33
C ILE A 388 24.97 -8.57 -11.39
N ILE A 389 25.87 -9.53 -11.65
CA ILE A 389 25.72 -10.52 -12.72
C ILE A 389 25.15 -11.82 -12.16
N MET A 390 24.06 -12.30 -12.76
CA MET A 390 23.42 -13.58 -12.47
C MET A 390 23.31 -14.39 -13.77
N LEU A 391 23.94 -15.57 -13.85
CA LEU A 391 23.85 -16.44 -15.03
C LEU A 391 23.10 -17.72 -14.69
N TYR A 392 22.07 -18.03 -15.46
CA TYR A 392 21.18 -19.17 -15.26
C TYR A 392 21.29 -20.14 -16.43
N ARG A 393 21.46 -21.42 -16.09
CA ARG A 393 21.49 -22.52 -17.05
C ARG A 393 20.39 -23.51 -16.74
N LYS A 394 19.46 -23.66 -17.66
CA LYS A 394 18.39 -24.65 -17.59
C LYS A 394 18.95 -26.05 -17.85
N VAL A 395 18.56 -27.02 -17.03
CA VAL A 395 19.02 -28.43 -17.13
C VAL A 395 17.91 -29.42 -17.45
N ASP A 396 16.72 -28.93 -17.83
CA ASP A 396 15.60 -29.76 -18.28
C ASP A 396 16.01 -30.71 -19.42
N PRO A 397 15.39 -31.91 -19.49
CA PRO A 397 15.61 -32.83 -20.60
C PRO A 397 15.43 -32.16 -21.96
N LEU A 398 16.32 -32.48 -22.89
CA LEU A 398 16.21 -31.99 -24.26
C LEU A 398 14.95 -32.58 -24.93
N PRO A 399 14.23 -31.80 -25.75
CA PRO A 399 13.05 -32.31 -26.46
C PRO A 399 13.41 -33.43 -27.45
N ASP A 400 12.50 -34.39 -27.61
CA ASP A 400 12.61 -35.41 -28.65
C ASP A 400 12.53 -34.77 -30.05
N GLY A 401 13.26 -35.32 -31.02
CA GLY A 401 13.22 -34.85 -32.42
C GLY A 401 14.06 -33.60 -32.71
N MET A 402 15.09 -33.29 -31.92
CA MET A 402 16.04 -32.21 -32.23
C MET A 402 16.72 -32.39 -33.59
N THR A 403 16.90 -31.28 -34.31
CA THR A 403 17.64 -31.26 -35.57
C THR A 403 19.15 -31.29 -35.33
N ASP A 404 19.94 -31.68 -36.35
CA ASP A 404 21.41 -31.59 -36.30
C ASP A 404 21.90 -30.17 -35.96
N GLU A 405 21.14 -29.15 -36.38
CA GLU A 405 21.40 -27.74 -36.06
C GLU A 405 21.15 -27.43 -34.57
N ASP A 406 20.07 -27.96 -33.99
CA ASP A 406 19.78 -27.80 -32.56
C ASP A 406 20.83 -28.53 -31.70
N TYR A 407 21.32 -29.71 -32.11
CA TYR A 407 22.43 -30.38 -31.43
C TYR A 407 23.74 -29.60 -31.50
N LEU A 408 24.03 -28.96 -32.65
CA LEU A 408 25.20 -28.11 -32.82
C LEU A 408 25.11 -26.83 -31.97
N GLN A 409 23.92 -26.24 -31.85
CA GLN A 409 23.66 -25.11 -30.96
C GLN A 409 23.80 -25.51 -29.49
N TYR A 410 23.30 -26.68 -29.09
CA TYR A 410 23.44 -27.19 -27.74
C TYR A 410 24.90 -27.46 -27.36
N ALA A 411 25.69 -28.05 -28.26
CA ALA A 411 27.11 -28.27 -28.05
C ALA A 411 27.88 -26.97 -27.76
N LYS A 412 27.51 -25.85 -28.39
CA LYS A 412 28.09 -24.53 -28.13
C LYS A 412 27.73 -24.00 -26.74
N VAL A 413 26.48 -24.20 -26.28
CA VAL A 413 26.05 -23.88 -24.91
C VAL A 413 26.90 -24.67 -23.90
N ILE A 414 27.05 -25.97 -24.11
CA ILE A 414 27.90 -26.82 -23.24
C ILE A 414 29.34 -26.31 -23.18
N GLU A 415 29.93 -25.98 -24.33
CA GLU A 415 31.31 -25.50 -24.41
C GLU A 415 31.50 -24.14 -23.71
N TYR A 416 30.55 -23.22 -23.86
CA TYR A 416 30.57 -21.93 -23.15
C TYR A 416 30.51 -22.11 -21.63
N PHE A 417 29.60 -22.97 -21.14
CA PHE A 417 29.47 -23.20 -19.70
C PHE A 417 30.59 -24.05 -19.10
N ARG A 418 31.29 -24.85 -19.90
CA ARG A 418 32.54 -25.51 -19.49
C ARG A 418 33.62 -24.49 -19.13
N GLN A 419 33.64 -23.34 -19.79
CA GLN A 419 34.54 -22.22 -19.47
C GLN A 419 34.14 -21.48 -18.18
N CYS A 420 32.98 -21.80 -17.57
CA CYS A 420 32.49 -21.21 -16.32
C CYS A 420 32.60 -22.16 -15.10
N GLU A 421 33.23 -23.33 -15.28
CA GLU A 421 33.51 -24.29 -14.19
C GLU A 421 34.57 -23.75 -13.21
N PRO A 422 34.79 -24.37 -12.03
CA PRO A 422 35.70 -23.85 -11.00
C PRO A 422 37.13 -23.56 -11.48
N ASP A 423 37.59 -24.26 -12.53
CA ASP A 423 38.91 -24.09 -13.16
C ASP A 423 38.86 -23.32 -14.50
N GLY A 424 37.68 -22.77 -14.85
CA GLY A 424 37.43 -22.03 -16.10
C GLY A 424 37.74 -20.52 -16.01
N GLU A 425 37.46 -19.79 -17.08
CA GLU A 425 37.69 -18.34 -17.18
C GLU A 425 36.72 -17.51 -16.31
N HIS A 426 35.53 -18.05 -15.99
CA HIS A 426 34.48 -17.36 -15.23
C HIS A 426 33.93 -18.22 -14.06
N PRO A 427 34.75 -18.54 -13.04
CA PRO A 427 34.35 -19.45 -11.99
C PRO A 427 33.22 -18.88 -11.12
N ALA A 428 32.26 -19.74 -10.76
CA ALA A 428 31.22 -19.51 -9.75
C ALA A 428 30.13 -18.44 -10.04
N LEU A 429 29.87 -18.11 -11.32
CA LEU A 429 28.78 -17.18 -11.71
C LEU A 429 27.49 -17.87 -12.19
N VAL A 430 27.49 -19.21 -12.29
CA VAL A 430 26.43 -19.97 -12.98
C VAL A 430 25.56 -20.74 -11.98
N ILE A 431 24.26 -20.50 -12.04
CA ILE A 431 23.21 -21.20 -11.31
C ILE A 431 22.53 -22.18 -12.25
N ARG A 432 22.46 -23.45 -11.87
CA ARG A 432 21.71 -24.47 -12.62
C ARG A 432 20.30 -24.58 -12.04
N PHE A 433 19.30 -24.76 -12.90
CA PHE A 433 17.92 -24.90 -12.47
C PHE A 433 17.11 -25.83 -13.40
N GLU A 434 16.11 -26.49 -12.84
CA GLU A 434 15.03 -27.15 -13.56
C GLU A 434 13.80 -26.24 -13.61
N GLY A 435 12.93 -26.38 -14.61
CA GLY A 435 11.89 -25.40 -14.96
C GLY A 435 11.10 -24.79 -13.78
N GLU A 436 10.65 -25.57 -12.80
CA GLU A 436 9.88 -25.07 -11.66
C GLU A 436 10.72 -24.35 -10.60
N GLN A 437 12.03 -24.61 -10.55
CA GLN A 437 12.95 -24.01 -9.58
C GLN A 437 13.35 -22.58 -9.97
N PHE A 438 13.16 -22.19 -11.23
CA PHE A 438 13.65 -20.90 -11.75
C PHE A 438 13.04 -19.70 -11.02
N LYS A 439 11.72 -19.70 -10.84
CA LYS A 439 10.96 -18.61 -10.21
C LYS A 439 11.39 -18.34 -8.75
N PRO A 440 11.38 -19.33 -7.84
CA PRO A 440 11.79 -19.10 -6.45
C PRO A 440 13.29 -18.74 -6.33
N LEU A 441 14.16 -19.31 -7.17
CA LEU A 441 15.59 -18.95 -7.17
C LEU A 441 15.83 -17.51 -7.62
N LEU A 442 15.14 -17.07 -8.68
CA LEU A 442 15.25 -15.71 -9.17
C LEU A 442 14.72 -14.68 -8.17
N LEU A 443 13.61 -15.01 -7.47
CA LEU A 443 13.02 -14.17 -6.44
C LEU A 443 13.99 -13.90 -5.28
N ASP A 444 14.60 -14.95 -4.71
CA ASP A 444 15.59 -14.81 -3.63
C ASP A 444 16.82 -13.98 -4.10
N HIS A 445 17.36 -14.28 -5.27
CA HIS A 445 18.55 -13.59 -5.78
C HIS A 445 18.29 -12.11 -6.06
N LEU A 446 17.11 -11.76 -6.60
CA LEU A 446 16.73 -10.36 -6.85
C LEU A 446 16.48 -9.59 -5.55
N LEU A 447 15.89 -10.22 -4.52
CA LEU A 447 15.72 -9.59 -3.21
C LEU A 447 17.08 -9.31 -2.53
N ARG A 448 18.04 -10.24 -2.61
CA ARG A 448 19.41 -10.02 -2.11
C ARG A 448 20.13 -8.93 -2.89
N ALA A 449 19.99 -8.91 -4.22
CA ALA A 449 20.58 -7.87 -5.05
C ALA A 449 19.99 -6.49 -4.76
N ALA A 450 18.67 -6.41 -4.58
CA ALA A 450 17.95 -5.20 -4.18
C ALA A 450 18.46 -4.67 -2.82
N SER A 451 18.58 -5.54 -1.81
CA SER A 451 19.14 -5.18 -0.50
C SER A 451 20.58 -4.67 -0.60
N ARG A 452 21.41 -5.29 -1.44
CA ARG A 452 22.81 -4.87 -1.64
C ARG A 452 22.90 -3.50 -2.33
N LEU A 453 22.06 -3.26 -3.34
CA LEU A 453 22.01 -1.97 -4.06
C LEU A 453 21.64 -0.83 -3.09
N GLU A 454 20.67 -1.07 -2.21
CA GLU A 454 20.27 -0.13 -1.16
C GLU A 454 21.40 0.15 -0.15
N GLU A 455 22.11 -0.89 0.30
CA GLU A 455 23.23 -0.74 1.24
C GLU A 455 24.40 0.09 0.66
N ASP A 456 24.75 -0.15 -0.60
CA ASP A 456 25.85 0.57 -1.27
C ASP A 456 25.55 2.06 -1.41
N ASP A 457 24.29 2.42 -1.71
CA ASP A 457 23.87 3.81 -1.83
C ASP A 457 23.70 4.49 -0.45
N ARG A 458 23.37 3.73 0.62
CA ARG A 458 23.39 4.23 2.01
C ARG A 458 24.81 4.50 2.54
N ARG A 459 25.79 3.64 2.22
CA ARG A 459 27.21 3.88 2.55
C ARG A 459 27.76 5.12 1.84
N ARG A 460 27.38 5.35 0.57
CA ARG A 460 27.73 6.57 -0.18
C ARG A 460 27.11 7.83 0.40
N ALA A 461 25.92 7.73 0.98
CA ALA A 461 25.23 8.84 1.64
C ALA A 461 25.73 9.13 3.08
N GLY A 462 26.71 8.37 3.60
CA GLY A 462 27.22 8.54 4.96
C GLY A 462 26.22 8.16 6.06
N ILE A 463 25.22 7.34 5.72
CA ILE A 463 24.17 6.87 6.63
C ILE A 463 24.63 5.55 7.24
N PRO A 464 24.61 5.36 8.58
CA PRO A 464 24.94 4.08 9.20
C PRO A 464 24.01 2.97 8.67
N PRO A 465 24.49 1.71 8.59
CA PRO A 465 23.67 0.63 8.06
C PRO A 465 22.40 0.46 8.92
N VAL A 466 21.25 0.46 8.26
CA VAL A 466 20.03 -0.10 8.85
C VAL A 466 20.17 -1.60 8.71
N VAL A 467 20.13 -2.31 9.82
CA VAL A 467 20.01 -3.76 9.82
C VAL A 467 18.69 -4.10 9.11
N PRO A 468 18.70 -4.93 8.05
CA PRO A 468 17.46 -5.36 7.44
C PRO A 468 16.59 -6.06 8.50
N ILE A 469 15.38 -5.57 8.75
CA ILE A 469 14.37 -6.39 9.41
C ILE A 469 13.77 -7.28 8.33
N VAL A 470 14.52 -8.33 7.99
CA VAL A 470 13.91 -9.52 7.43
C VAL A 470 12.98 -10.05 8.53
N LEU A 471 11.71 -10.29 8.19
CA LEU A 471 10.76 -11.09 8.98
C LEU A 471 11.17 -12.57 8.96
N GLU A 472 12.46 -12.86 9.15
CA GLU A 472 12.90 -14.18 9.52
C GLU A 472 12.95 -14.20 11.05
N PRO A 473 12.38 -15.23 11.68
CA PRO A 473 12.63 -15.46 13.09
C PRO A 473 14.14 -15.53 13.27
N GLY A 474 14.70 -14.62 14.06
CA GLY A 474 16.13 -14.64 14.38
C GLY A 474 16.55 -16.07 14.72
N ILE A 475 17.53 -16.60 13.99
CA ILE A 475 18.15 -17.86 14.36
C ILE A 475 18.83 -17.59 15.69
N GLU A 476 18.46 -18.36 16.72
CA GLU A 476 19.09 -18.22 18.03
C GLU A 476 20.60 -18.40 17.85
N THR A 477 21.36 -17.38 18.19
CA THR A 477 22.82 -17.47 18.09
C THR A 477 23.34 -18.41 19.16
N ASP A 478 24.54 -18.96 18.96
CA ASP A 478 25.20 -19.78 19.98
C ASP A 478 25.39 -18.98 21.28
N THR A 479 25.67 -17.68 21.19
CA THR A 479 25.72 -16.76 22.33
C THR A 479 24.39 -16.66 23.06
N GLN A 480 23.28 -16.46 22.34
CA GLN A 480 21.95 -16.37 22.93
C GLN A 480 21.55 -17.71 23.58
N THR A 481 21.82 -18.83 22.91
CA THR A 481 21.55 -20.18 23.42
C THR A 481 22.31 -20.45 24.72
N LYS A 482 23.61 -20.11 24.76
CA LYS A 482 24.46 -20.25 25.95
C LYS A 482 23.95 -19.37 27.10
N TRP A 483 23.58 -18.12 26.82
CA TRP A 483 23.05 -17.22 27.83
C TRP A 483 21.70 -17.71 28.38
N LEU A 484 20.76 -18.10 27.51
CA LEU A 484 19.45 -18.65 27.89
C LEU A 484 19.59 -19.87 28.80
N ARG A 485 20.53 -20.79 28.48
CA ARG A 485 20.84 -21.94 29.36
C ARG A 485 21.43 -21.51 30.69
N SER A 486 22.25 -20.46 30.73
CA SER A 486 22.80 -19.91 31.97
C SER A 486 21.73 -19.34 32.91
N VAL A 487 20.62 -18.86 32.33
CA VAL A 487 19.38 -18.48 33.01
C VAL A 487 18.31 -19.58 32.90
N ARG A 488 18.70 -20.86 32.81
CA ARG A 488 17.80 -22.03 32.91
C ARG A 488 16.59 -22.06 31.96
N LEU A 489 16.66 -21.37 30.82
CA LEU A 489 15.70 -21.47 29.73
C LEU A 489 16.22 -22.48 28.69
N ARG A 490 15.31 -23.24 28.08
CA ARG A 490 15.58 -24.23 27.02
C ARG A 490 15.79 -23.56 25.65
N GLY A 491 15.19 -22.41 25.44
CA GLY A 491 15.23 -21.58 24.23
C GLY A 491 14.57 -20.23 24.50
N ASN A 492 14.52 -19.35 23.50
CA ASN A 492 13.96 -18.02 23.61
C ASN A 492 12.42 -18.07 23.62
N PRO A 493 11.76 -17.75 24.74
CA PRO A 493 10.30 -17.80 24.85
C PRO A 493 9.57 -16.75 24.02
N PHE A 494 10.26 -15.77 23.43
CA PHE A 494 9.67 -14.65 22.70
C PHE A 494 10.08 -14.62 21.22
N ARG A 495 10.71 -15.70 20.74
CA ARG A 495 11.28 -15.77 19.38
C ARG A 495 10.29 -15.40 18.28
N TYR A 496 9.03 -15.79 18.43
CA TYR A 496 7.99 -15.56 17.44
C TYR A 496 6.89 -14.69 18.03
N HIS A 497 6.71 -13.49 17.47
CA HIS A 497 5.60 -12.60 17.80
C HIS A 497 4.36 -12.89 16.94
N LEU A 498 4.50 -13.67 15.85
CA LEU A 498 3.40 -14.15 15.01
C LEU A 498 3.06 -15.60 15.36
N ALA A 499 1.80 -15.82 15.75
CA ALA A 499 1.30 -17.11 16.21
C ALA A 499 1.43 -18.24 15.17
N GLN A 500 1.41 -17.93 13.88
CA GLN A 500 1.54 -18.95 12.81
C GLN A 500 2.84 -19.76 12.88
N TYR A 501 3.89 -19.21 13.50
CA TYR A 501 5.19 -19.88 13.67
C TYR A 501 5.32 -20.64 14.99
N GLU A 502 4.28 -20.66 15.83
CA GLU A 502 4.32 -21.21 17.19
C GLU A 502 3.40 -22.41 17.39
N GLN A 503 2.99 -23.08 16.31
CA GLN A 503 1.88 -24.04 16.33
C GLN A 503 2.01 -25.14 17.39
N GLU A 504 3.23 -25.63 17.63
CA GLU A 504 3.51 -26.70 18.59
C GLU A 504 3.43 -26.21 20.05
N ASP A 505 3.95 -25.02 20.34
CA ASP A 505 4.06 -24.53 21.72
C ASP A 505 2.83 -23.69 22.17
N LEU A 506 2.10 -23.10 21.22
CA LEU A 506 0.92 -22.25 21.45
C LEU A 506 -0.11 -22.80 22.45
N PRO A 507 -0.45 -24.10 22.44
CA PRO A 507 -1.42 -24.67 23.38
C PRO A 507 -1.00 -24.62 24.85
N PHE A 508 0.29 -24.40 25.15
CA PHE A 508 0.87 -24.52 26.49
C PHE A 508 0.93 -23.19 27.27
N TYR A 509 0.80 -22.03 26.64
CA TYR A 509 0.89 -20.72 27.32
C TYR A 509 -0.37 -19.86 27.15
N PHE A 510 -1.54 -20.49 27.21
CA PHE A 510 -2.82 -19.80 27.15
C PHE A 510 -3.02 -18.80 28.29
N VAL A 511 -3.53 -17.62 27.93
CA VAL A 511 -4.06 -16.65 28.89
C VAL A 511 -5.58 -16.60 28.74
N PRO A 512 -6.36 -17.01 29.77
CA PRO A 512 -7.80 -16.84 29.75
C PRO A 512 -8.16 -15.35 29.79
N LEU A 513 -8.91 -14.88 28.79
CA LEU A 513 -9.28 -13.48 28.62
C LEU A 513 -10.69 -13.24 29.15
N GLY A 514 -10.80 -12.81 30.40
CA GLY A 514 -12.07 -12.63 31.10
C GLY A 514 -12.88 -13.94 31.20
N GLU A 515 -14.15 -13.90 30.79
CA GLU A 515 -15.04 -15.08 30.77
C GLU A 515 -14.88 -15.96 29.51
N LEU A 516 -14.07 -15.52 28.54
CA LEU A 516 -13.89 -16.25 27.29
C LEU A 516 -12.98 -17.46 27.53
N ARG A 517 -13.59 -18.64 27.61
CA ARG A 517 -12.88 -19.91 27.70
C ARG A 517 -12.79 -20.54 26.32
N VAL A 518 -11.60 -21.02 25.94
CA VAL A 518 -11.39 -21.81 24.72
C VAL A 518 -12.38 -22.98 24.66
N GLN A 519 -12.65 -23.62 25.79
CA GLN A 519 -13.63 -24.71 25.86
C GLN A 519 -15.05 -24.29 25.45
N ASN A 520 -15.47 -23.04 25.66
CA ASN A 520 -16.78 -22.56 25.23
C ASN A 520 -16.82 -22.36 23.71
N LEU A 521 -15.73 -21.81 23.15
CA LEU A 521 -15.55 -21.70 21.70
C LEU A 521 -15.55 -23.06 21.03
N ILE A 522 -15.01 -24.08 21.69
CA ILE A 522 -15.12 -25.45 21.21
C ILE A 522 -16.55 -25.93 21.43
N ASN A 523 -17.07 -25.97 22.66
CA ASN A 523 -18.26 -26.74 23.07
C ASN A 523 -19.64 -26.20 22.69
N GLU A 524 -19.81 -24.90 22.45
CA GLU A 524 -21.15 -24.34 22.21
C GLU A 524 -21.62 -24.45 20.75
N GLU A 525 -22.93 -24.57 20.52
CA GLU A 525 -23.51 -24.69 19.17
C GLU A 525 -23.71 -23.34 18.48
N MET A 526 -24.06 -22.30 19.24
CA MET A 526 -24.35 -20.98 18.69
C MET A 526 -23.11 -20.40 17.99
N PRO A 527 -23.24 -19.72 16.84
CA PRO A 527 -22.11 -19.04 16.21
C PRO A 527 -21.52 -17.96 17.11
N TRP A 528 -20.19 -17.80 17.09
CA TRP A 528 -19.52 -16.72 17.82
C TRP A 528 -18.92 -15.72 16.84
N VAL A 529 -19.08 -14.43 17.14
CA VAL A 529 -18.36 -13.34 16.48
C VAL A 529 -17.46 -12.69 17.51
N ILE A 530 -16.17 -12.75 17.26
CA ILE A 530 -15.13 -12.30 18.18
C ILE A 530 -14.44 -11.12 17.50
N TYR A 531 -14.65 -9.93 18.06
CA TYR A 531 -14.00 -8.71 17.58
C TYR A 531 -12.75 -8.42 18.40
N THR A 532 -11.65 -8.16 17.70
CA THR A 532 -10.40 -7.73 18.30
C THR A 532 -9.76 -6.61 17.48
N ASP A 533 -9.00 -5.75 18.12
CA ASP A 533 -8.13 -4.80 17.43
C ASP A 533 -6.91 -5.52 16.81
N ALA A 534 -6.20 -4.85 15.90
CA ALA A 534 -5.03 -5.42 15.24
C ALA A 534 -3.94 -5.77 16.28
N GLY A 535 -3.33 -6.95 16.16
CA GLY A 535 -2.30 -7.41 17.08
C GLY A 535 -2.80 -7.95 18.43
N CYS A 536 -4.09 -7.84 18.76
CA CYS A 536 -4.69 -8.33 20.02
C CYS A 536 -4.89 -9.85 20.10
N GLY A 537 -4.08 -10.64 19.37
CA GLY A 537 -4.03 -12.10 19.52
C GLY A 537 -5.19 -12.87 18.88
N LYS A 538 -5.88 -12.28 17.90
CA LYS A 538 -6.96 -12.93 17.11
C LYS A 538 -6.54 -14.28 16.53
N THR A 539 -5.49 -14.25 15.72
CA THR A 539 -4.87 -15.43 15.08
C THR A 539 -4.36 -16.43 16.12
N ALA A 540 -3.80 -15.94 17.24
CA ALA A 540 -3.35 -16.80 18.33
C ALA A 540 -4.52 -17.56 18.94
N LEU A 541 -5.61 -16.87 19.30
CA LEU A 541 -6.81 -17.50 19.87
C LEU A 541 -7.42 -18.54 18.91
N ARG A 542 -7.52 -18.21 17.62
CA ARG A 542 -7.97 -19.14 16.59
C ARG A 542 -7.09 -20.40 16.55
N MET A 543 -5.77 -20.22 16.51
CA MET A 543 -4.83 -21.35 16.47
C MET A 543 -4.94 -22.25 17.70
N MET A 544 -5.21 -21.67 18.86
CA MET A 544 -5.41 -22.44 20.08
C MET A 544 -6.71 -23.24 20.08
N VAL A 545 -7.78 -22.69 19.50
CA VAL A 545 -9.03 -23.44 19.29
C VAL A 545 -8.78 -24.59 18.32
N ALA A 546 -8.11 -24.33 17.20
CA ALA A 546 -7.78 -25.33 16.20
C ALA A 546 -6.92 -26.46 16.80
N ALA A 547 -5.86 -26.14 17.54
CA ALA A 547 -4.93 -27.11 18.13
C ALA A 547 -5.58 -28.04 19.17
N ARG A 548 -6.78 -27.73 19.65
CA ARG A 548 -7.56 -28.56 20.60
C ARG A 548 -8.67 -29.37 19.90
N CYS A 549 -8.77 -29.28 18.57
CA CYS A 549 -9.75 -29.97 17.74
C CYS A 549 -9.08 -30.88 16.70
N TYR A 550 -9.74 -31.95 16.26
CA TYR A 550 -9.23 -32.83 15.20
C TYR A 550 -9.35 -32.12 13.85
N PRO A 551 -8.38 -32.16 12.90
CA PRO A 551 -7.23 -33.06 12.77
C PRO A 551 -6.00 -32.71 13.62
N ARG A 552 -5.98 -31.59 14.35
CA ARG A 552 -4.80 -31.15 15.10
C ARG A 552 -4.66 -31.84 16.47
N ALA A 553 -5.76 -32.31 17.06
CA ALA A 553 -5.79 -33.11 18.28
C ALA A 553 -6.40 -34.49 17.98
N SER A 554 -5.67 -35.56 18.27
CA SER A 554 -6.06 -36.94 17.94
C SER A 554 -7.19 -37.49 18.80
N ASP A 555 -7.49 -36.89 19.96
CA ASP A 555 -8.50 -37.31 20.93
C ASP A 555 -9.78 -36.46 20.90
N SER A 556 -9.87 -35.51 19.97
CA SER A 556 -11.02 -34.59 19.90
C SER A 556 -12.21 -35.19 19.16
N ASP A 557 -13.41 -35.01 19.73
CA ASP A 557 -14.69 -35.37 19.10
C ASP A 557 -15.24 -34.28 18.16
N VAL A 558 -14.46 -33.24 17.87
CA VAL A 558 -14.86 -32.12 17.00
C VAL A 558 -13.93 -32.05 15.79
N LEU A 559 -14.52 -32.08 14.59
CA LEU A 559 -13.81 -31.83 13.34
C LEU A 559 -13.66 -30.31 13.12
N CYS A 560 -12.44 -29.83 12.99
CA CYS A 560 -12.10 -28.43 12.75
C CYS A 560 -11.84 -28.20 11.27
N ILE A 561 -12.52 -27.21 10.69
CA ILE A 561 -12.28 -26.70 9.34
C ILE A 561 -11.81 -25.26 9.48
N GLU A 562 -10.62 -24.97 8.97
CA GLU A 562 -10.06 -23.62 8.95
C GLU A 562 -10.36 -22.96 7.62
N CYS A 563 -10.88 -21.74 7.67
CA CYS A 563 -11.13 -20.89 6.50
C CYS A 563 -10.27 -19.64 6.67
N GLY A 564 -9.02 -19.72 6.20
CA GLY A 564 -8.07 -18.62 6.17
C GLY A 564 -7.96 -17.99 4.78
N LEU A 565 -6.91 -17.21 4.55
CA LEU A 565 -6.68 -16.49 3.31
C LEU A 565 -6.85 -17.33 2.03
N ASP A 566 -6.32 -18.56 2.02
CA ASP A 566 -6.33 -19.45 0.85
C ASP A 566 -7.74 -19.94 0.51
N GLU A 567 -8.51 -20.38 1.50
CA GLU A 567 -9.90 -20.84 1.33
C GLU A 567 -10.81 -19.69 0.87
N LEU A 568 -10.61 -18.50 1.44
CA LEU A 568 -11.33 -17.29 1.02
C LEU A 568 -11.04 -16.95 -0.45
N GLY A 569 -9.79 -17.14 -0.89
CA GLY A 569 -9.38 -16.97 -2.29
C GLY A 569 -10.08 -17.96 -3.22
N LYS A 570 -10.20 -19.24 -2.81
CA LYS A 570 -10.92 -20.27 -3.59
C LYS A 570 -12.39 -19.92 -3.77
N VAL A 571 -13.08 -19.46 -2.72
CA VAL A 571 -14.48 -19.00 -2.81
C VAL A 571 -14.63 -17.88 -3.85
N LEU A 572 -13.72 -16.91 -3.87
CA LEU A 572 -13.76 -15.83 -4.87
C LEU A 572 -13.47 -16.33 -6.29
N LYS A 573 -12.55 -17.29 -6.44
CA LYS A 573 -12.26 -17.90 -7.73
C LYS A 573 -13.48 -18.62 -8.30
N GLU A 574 -14.18 -19.39 -7.46
CA GLU A 574 -15.40 -20.10 -7.86
C GLU A 574 -16.56 -19.15 -8.16
N ALA A 575 -16.73 -18.08 -7.37
CA ALA A 575 -17.75 -17.07 -7.61
C ALA A 575 -17.42 -16.14 -8.79
N GLY A 576 -16.15 -16.06 -9.20
CA GLY A 576 -15.63 -15.14 -10.23
C GLY A 576 -15.55 -13.67 -9.80
N SER A 577 -16.33 -13.22 -8.82
CA SER A 577 -16.24 -11.87 -8.26
C SER A 577 -16.85 -11.78 -6.86
N LEU A 578 -16.50 -10.73 -6.12
CA LEU A 578 -17.05 -10.44 -4.79
C LEU A 578 -18.58 -10.24 -4.82
N GLN A 579 -19.13 -9.72 -5.93
CA GLN A 579 -20.55 -9.47 -6.10
C GLN A 579 -21.36 -10.74 -6.37
N ALA A 580 -20.70 -11.78 -6.86
CA ALA A 580 -21.31 -13.05 -7.22
C ALA A 580 -21.17 -14.11 -6.12
N VAL A 581 -20.56 -13.77 -4.98
CA VAL A 581 -20.44 -14.70 -3.85
C VAL A 581 -21.83 -14.98 -3.28
N GLU A 582 -22.20 -16.26 -3.30
CA GLU A 582 -23.45 -16.80 -2.76
C GLU A 582 -23.20 -17.92 -1.72
N PRO A 583 -24.18 -18.26 -0.87
CA PRO A 583 -24.03 -19.30 0.15
C PRO A 583 -23.61 -20.68 -0.39
N VAL A 584 -23.94 -21.00 -1.65
CA VAL A 584 -23.57 -22.28 -2.27
C VAL A 584 -22.06 -22.46 -2.39
N HIS A 585 -21.30 -21.42 -2.76
CA HIS A 585 -19.84 -21.48 -2.86
C HIS A 585 -19.21 -21.86 -1.51
N TRP A 586 -19.70 -21.27 -0.43
CA TRP A 586 -19.25 -21.61 0.93
C TRP A 586 -19.56 -23.05 1.32
N ALA A 587 -20.77 -23.53 1.01
CA ALA A 587 -21.13 -24.91 1.31
C ALA A 587 -20.28 -25.91 0.52
N CYS A 588 -19.98 -25.62 -0.75
CA CYS A 588 -19.10 -26.43 -1.58
C CYS A 588 -17.68 -26.51 -1.00
N ILE A 589 -17.05 -25.38 -0.68
CA ILE A 589 -15.71 -25.35 -0.08
C ILE A 589 -15.67 -26.11 1.26
N LEU A 590 -16.69 -25.95 2.11
CA LEU A 590 -16.76 -26.69 3.39
C LEU A 590 -16.83 -28.21 3.19
N VAL A 591 -17.56 -28.67 2.17
CA VAL A 591 -17.62 -30.10 1.85
C VAL A 591 -16.27 -30.60 1.32
N GLN A 592 -15.64 -29.85 0.41
CA GLN A 592 -14.32 -30.21 -0.12
C GLN A 592 -13.25 -30.31 0.97
N LEU A 593 -13.26 -29.35 1.92
CA LEU A 593 -12.32 -29.39 3.05
C LEU A 593 -12.60 -30.56 4.00
N ALA A 594 -13.87 -30.93 4.18
CA ALA A 594 -14.25 -32.06 5.01
C ALA A 594 -13.93 -33.42 4.38
N ASP A 595 -14.05 -33.54 3.05
CA ASP A 595 -13.74 -34.76 2.29
C ASP A 595 -12.31 -35.24 2.53
N HIS A 596 -11.36 -34.30 2.60
CA HIS A 596 -9.96 -34.61 2.92
C HIS A 596 -9.78 -35.31 4.28
N HIS A 597 -10.69 -35.10 5.22
CA HIS A 597 -10.66 -35.67 6.56
C HIS A 597 -11.65 -36.83 6.76
N LEU A 598 -12.61 -36.98 5.85
CA LEU A 598 -13.66 -37.99 5.87
C LEU A 598 -13.67 -38.70 4.50
N PRO A 599 -12.69 -39.56 4.18
CA PRO A 599 -12.52 -40.10 2.83
C PRO A 599 -13.69 -40.98 2.34
N ASP A 600 -14.57 -41.45 3.24
CA ASP A 600 -15.79 -42.19 2.92
C ASP A 600 -17.01 -41.26 2.69
N LEU A 601 -16.79 -39.96 2.50
CA LEU A 601 -17.83 -38.95 2.33
C LEU A 601 -18.50 -39.02 0.95
N ASP A 602 -19.38 -40.01 0.75
CA ASP A 602 -20.21 -40.08 -0.46
C ASP A 602 -21.49 -39.22 -0.30
N LEU A 603 -21.36 -37.93 -0.60
CA LEU A 603 -22.49 -36.99 -0.63
C LEU A 603 -23.19 -36.92 -2.00
N GLY A 604 -22.73 -37.70 -2.99
CA GLY A 604 -23.23 -37.67 -4.36
C GLY A 604 -22.88 -36.39 -5.14
N ILE A 605 -21.77 -35.72 -4.79
CA ILE A 605 -21.28 -34.53 -5.47
C ILE A 605 -20.17 -34.96 -6.44
N THR A 606 -20.51 -35.12 -7.71
CA THR A 606 -19.51 -35.33 -8.77
C THR A 606 -18.97 -33.97 -9.23
N ASP A 607 -17.65 -33.75 -9.16
CA ASP A 607 -16.85 -32.62 -9.71
C ASP A 607 -17.58 -31.36 -10.21
N ILE A 608 -17.42 -30.24 -9.49
CA ILE A 608 -18.01 -28.93 -9.81
C ILE A 608 -17.32 -28.32 -11.06
N PRO A 609 -18.05 -27.91 -12.12
CA PRO A 609 -17.47 -27.30 -13.32
C PRO A 609 -17.26 -25.79 -13.13
N SER A 610 -16.16 -25.29 -13.70
CA SER A 610 -15.52 -23.99 -13.48
C SER A 610 -16.09 -22.76 -14.20
N HIS A 611 -17.33 -22.75 -14.75
CA HIS A 611 -17.74 -21.65 -15.67
C HIS A 611 -19.17 -21.08 -15.51
N PRO A 612 -19.40 -19.80 -15.90
CA PRO A 612 -20.61 -19.00 -15.61
C PRO A 612 -21.78 -19.24 -16.60
N PRO A 613 -22.98 -18.64 -16.38
CA PRO A 613 -24.20 -18.92 -17.15
C PRO A 613 -24.23 -18.37 -18.59
N ILE A 614 -25.14 -18.94 -19.40
CA ILE A 614 -25.22 -18.88 -20.88
C ILE A 614 -25.52 -17.47 -21.43
N ARG A 615 -24.68 -16.98 -22.36
CA ARG A 615 -24.90 -15.77 -23.19
C ARG A 615 -25.79 -16.05 -24.42
N GLN A 616 -26.61 -15.07 -24.82
CA GLN A 616 -27.41 -15.10 -26.06
C GLN A 616 -26.70 -14.29 -27.16
N GLY A 617 -26.42 -14.89 -28.32
CA GLY A 617 -25.72 -14.23 -29.43
C GLY A 617 -25.11 -15.19 -30.46
N PRO A 618 -24.57 -14.69 -31.59
CA PRO A 618 -23.88 -15.53 -32.59
C PRO A 618 -22.53 -16.04 -32.05
N VAL A 619 -21.98 -17.07 -32.68
CA VAL A 619 -20.63 -17.58 -32.39
C VAL A 619 -19.62 -16.82 -33.22
N PHE A 620 -18.59 -16.27 -32.58
CA PHE A 620 -17.51 -15.58 -33.27
C PHE A 620 -16.46 -16.59 -33.74
N ILE A 621 -15.93 -16.48 -34.96
CA ILE A 621 -14.78 -17.30 -35.40
C ILE A 621 -13.54 -16.43 -35.56
N ALA A 622 -12.54 -16.66 -34.70
CA ALA A 622 -11.22 -16.07 -34.79
C ALA A 622 -10.29 -17.00 -35.58
N TYR A 623 -9.64 -16.48 -36.63
CA TYR A 623 -8.81 -17.27 -37.53
C TYR A 623 -7.70 -16.44 -38.20
N ALA A 624 -6.62 -17.10 -38.63
CA ALA A 624 -5.59 -16.45 -39.44
C ALA A 624 -6.09 -16.23 -40.87
N ARG A 625 -5.71 -15.13 -41.52
CA ARG A 625 -6.19 -14.79 -42.88
C ARG A 625 -5.85 -15.87 -43.91
N GLU A 626 -4.75 -16.55 -43.68
CA GLU A 626 -4.22 -17.66 -44.47
C GLU A 626 -5.15 -18.89 -44.41
N ASP A 627 -5.94 -19.03 -43.34
CA ASP A 627 -6.88 -20.15 -43.13
C ASP A 627 -8.28 -19.85 -43.68
N ARG A 628 -8.47 -18.73 -44.38
CA ARG A 628 -9.79 -18.26 -44.82
C ARG A 628 -10.58 -19.30 -45.62
N ASN A 629 -9.93 -20.02 -46.53
CA ASN A 629 -10.61 -21.03 -47.35
C ASN A 629 -11.15 -22.19 -46.50
N PHE A 630 -10.42 -22.57 -45.45
CA PHE A 630 -10.85 -23.59 -44.50
C PHE A 630 -12.01 -23.07 -43.65
N VAL A 631 -11.87 -21.89 -43.06
CA VAL A 631 -12.91 -21.27 -42.22
C VAL A 631 -14.18 -20.98 -42.99
N ASP A 632 -14.09 -20.61 -44.27
CA ASP A 632 -15.24 -20.42 -45.14
C ASP A 632 -16.01 -21.72 -45.44
N THR A 633 -15.34 -22.86 -45.33
CA THR A 633 -15.96 -24.20 -45.44
C THR A 633 -16.60 -24.57 -44.11
N LEU A 634 -15.81 -24.54 -43.02
CA LEU A 634 -16.27 -24.79 -41.64
C LEU A 634 -17.52 -23.97 -41.27
N ALA A 635 -17.53 -22.69 -41.64
CA ALA A 635 -18.65 -21.81 -41.34
C ALA A 635 -19.92 -22.18 -42.12
N LYS A 636 -19.81 -22.64 -43.37
CA LYS A 636 -20.99 -23.12 -44.12
C LYS A 636 -21.58 -24.36 -43.48
N ASP A 637 -20.73 -25.26 -42.99
CA ASP A 637 -21.15 -26.51 -42.36
C ASP A 637 -21.82 -26.24 -41.00
N LEU A 638 -21.25 -25.34 -40.19
CA LEU A 638 -21.85 -24.87 -38.93
C LEU A 638 -23.18 -24.10 -39.15
N GLU A 639 -23.30 -23.30 -40.21
CA GLU A 639 -24.55 -22.60 -40.58
C GLU A 639 -25.64 -23.58 -41.06
N ALA A 640 -25.29 -24.63 -41.82
CA ALA A 640 -26.22 -25.69 -42.23
C ALA A 640 -26.82 -26.44 -41.03
N GLU A 641 -26.07 -26.51 -39.93
CA GLU A 641 -26.47 -27.04 -38.63
C GLU A 641 -27.23 -26.02 -37.75
N GLY A 642 -27.59 -24.86 -38.29
CA GLY A 642 -28.41 -23.85 -37.61
C GLY A 642 -27.69 -23.02 -36.54
N ILE A 643 -26.35 -23.02 -36.52
CA ILE A 643 -25.56 -22.19 -35.62
C ILE A 643 -25.34 -20.81 -36.26
N ALA A 644 -25.83 -19.75 -35.62
CA ALA A 644 -25.57 -18.38 -36.09
C ALA A 644 -24.10 -18.01 -35.85
N LEU A 645 -23.40 -17.57 -36.91
CA LEU A 645 -21.96 -17.26 -36.89
C LEU A 645 -21.70 -15.79 -37.20
N TRP A 646 -20.52 -15.33 -36.78
CA TRP A 646 -19.94 -14.05 -37.20
C TRP A 646 -18.43 -14.21 -37.42
N TYR A 647 -17.94 -13.79 -38.59
CA TYR A 647 -16.51 -13.69 -38.92
C TYR A 647 -16.31 -12.86 -40.20
N ASP A 648 -15.10 -12.35 -40.44
CA ASP A 648 -14.84 -11.32 -41.46
C ASP A 648 -14.97 -11.85 -42.92
N ARG A 649 -16.11 -11.58 -43.56
CA ARG A 649 -16.33 -11.82 -45.00
C ARG A 649 -16.32 -10.54 -45.88
N LYS A 650 -16.37 -9.33 -45.31
CA LYS A 650 -16.59 -8.08 -46.07
C LYS A 650 -16.00 -6.79 -45.46
N LEU A 651 -14.94 -6.84 -44.66
CA LEU A 651 -14.31 -5.59 -44.20
C LEU A 651 -13.47 -4.93 -45.32
N HIS A 652 -13.92 -3.76 -45.78
CA HIS A 652 -13.21 -2.93 -46.75
C HIS A 652 -12.01 -2.20 -46.11
N ALA A 653 -10.91 -2.08 -46.86
CA ALA A 653 -9.68 -1.45 -46.40
C ALA A 653 -9.86 0.07 -46.17
N GLY A 654 -10.00 0.50 -44.92
CA GLY A 654 -9.89 1.91 -44.52
C GLY A 654 -10.72 2.32 -43.30
N ARG A 655 -10.05 2.46 -42.14
CA ARG A 655 -10.46 2.99 -40.82
C ARG A 655 -11.38 2.13 -39.92
N ARG A 656 -10.87 1.90 -38.68
CA ARG A 656 -11.51 1.47 -37.41
C ARG A 656 -11.94 -0.02 -37.24
N TRP A 657 -11.12 -0.94 -37.73
CA TRP A 657 -11.30 -2.42 -37.61
C TRP A 657 -11.40 -2.95 -36.16
N CYS A 658 -10.52 -2.52 -35.24
CA CYS A 658 -10.45 -3.10 -33.88
C CYS A 658 -11.67 -2.82 -32.99
N LYS A 659 -12.40 -1.75 -33.28
CA LYS A 659 -13.54 -1.30 -32.47
C LYS A 659 -14.81 -2.07 -32.76
N GLU A 660 -14.93 -2.50 -34.01
CA GLU A 660 -16.06 -3.28 -34.52
C GLU A 660 -15.90 -4.75 -34.13
N LEU A 661 -14.69 -5.30 -34.20
CA LEU A 661 -14.37 -6.65 -33.71
C LEU A 661 -14.70 -6.83 -32.22
N ALA A 662 -14.26 -5.90 -31.36
CA ALA A 662 -14.53 -5.94 -29.92
C ALA A 662 -16.04 -6.03 -29.59
N THR A 663 -16.86 -5.20 -30.24
CA THR A 663 -18.31 -5.21 -30.03
C THR A 663 -18.96 -6.53 -30.46
N HIS A 664 -18.47 -7.17 -31.52
CA HIS A 664 -19.01 -8.46 -31.97
C HIS A 664 -18.55 -9.62 -31.09
N ILE A 665 -17.31 -9.59 -30.58
CA ILE A 665 -16.82 -10.58 -29.61
C ILE A 665 -17.63 -10.50 -28.31
N GLU A 666 -17.84 -9.31 -27.76
CA GLU A 666 -18.60 -9.13 -26.51
C GLU A 666 -20.05 -9.63 -26.62
N ALA A 667 -20.68 -9.41 -27.78
CA ALA A 667 -22.04 -9.85 -28.07
C ALA A 667 -22.16 -11.33 -28.43
N SER A 668 -21.05 -12.05 -28.56
CA SER A 668 -21.06 -13.46 -28.94
C SER A 668 -21.37 -14.39 -27.77
N ARG A 669 -22.08 -15.48 -28.07
CA ARG A 669 -22.35 -16.53 -27.06
C ARG A 669 -21.12 -17.38 -26.73
N ALA A 670 -20.22 -17.48 -27.70
CA ALA A 670 -18.93 -18.18 -27.62
C ALA A 670 -18.03 -17.67 -28.75
N LEU A 671 -16.72 -17.77 -28.57
CA LEU A 671 -15.70 -17.55 -29.59
C LEU A 671 -15.03 -18.88 -29.92
N VAL A 672 -14.93 -19.21 -31.20
CA VAL A 672 -14.18 -20.35 -31.71
C VAL A 672 -12.85 -19.84 -32.23
N ALA A 673 -11.76 -20.28 -31.61
CA ALA A 673 -10.41 -19.94 -32.05
C ALA A 673 -9.89 -21.07 -32.95
N VAL A 674 -9.73 -20.80 -34.24
CA VAL A 674 -9.22 -21.78 -35.21
C VAL A 674 -7.71 -21.86 -35.08
N LEU A 675 -7.23 -22.97 -34.50
CA LEU A 675 -5.83 -23.23 -34.22
C LEU A 675 -5.25 -24.18 -35.28
N SER A 676 -5.02 -23.63 -36.47
CA SER A 676 -4.11 -24.23 -37.46
C SER A 676 -2.65 -23.83 -37.15
N SER A 677 -1.69 -24.31 -37.94
CA SER A 677 -0.31 -23.79 -37.90
C SER A 677 -0.23 -22.26 -38.08
N ASN A 678 -1.10 -21.67 -38.90
CA ASN A 678 -1.18 -20.21 -39.07
C ASN A 678 -1.98 -19.54 -37.95
N GLY A 679 -3.06 -20.17 -37.49
CA GLY A 679 -3.90 -19.68 -36.38
C GLY A 679 -3.13 -19.57 -35.07
N ARG A 680 -2.29 -20.57 -34.75
CA ARG A 680 -1.42 -20.56 -33.55
C ARG A 680 -0.35 -19.48 -33.61
N ALA A 681 0.21 -19.21 -34.80
CA ALA A 681 1.22 -18.17 -35.01
C ALA A 681 0.62 -16.76 -35.14
N SER A 682 -0.72 -16.64 -35.16
CA SER A 682 -1.41 -15.38 -35.38
C SER A 682 -1.65 -14.64 -34.07
N GLU A 683 -0.90 -13.54 -33.87
CA GLU A 683 -1.13 -12.58 -32.77
C GLU A 683 -2.57 -12.04 -32.74
N TRP A 684 -3.28 -12.07 -33.88
CA TRP A 684 -4.67 -11.62 -33.97
C TRP A 684 -5.64 -12.63 -33.37
N VAL A 685 -5.46 -13.92 -33.64
CA VAL A 685 -6.29 -14.99 -33.06
C VAL A 685 -6.11 -15.03 -31.54
N GLU A 686 -4.85 -14.92 -31.09
CA GLU A 686 -4.51 -14.83 -29.68
C GLU A 686 -5.15 -13.62 -28.99
N ARG A 687 -5.07 -12.43 -29.60
CA ARG A 687 -5.68 -11.21 -29.05
C ARG A 687 -7.20 -11.30 -28.95
N GLU A 688 -7.87 -11.85 -29.96
CA GLU A 688 -9.33 -12.00 -29.96
C GLU A 688 -9.78 -13.02 -28.91
N ALA A 689 -9.03 -14.11 -28.73
CA ALA A 689 -9.28 -15.10 -27.69
C ALA A 689 -9.05 -14.54 -26.27
N LEU A 690 -7.94 -13.84 -26.03
CA LEU A 690 -7.68 -13.20 -24.74
C LEU A 690 -8.71 -12.11 -24.41
N TYR A 691 -9.12 -11.31 -25.40
CA TYR A 691 -10.17 -10.32 -25.22
C TYR A 691 -11.51 -10.94 -24.84
N ALA A 692 -11.87 -12.07 -25.48
CA ALA A 692 -13.05 -12.84 -25.13
C ALA A 692 -12.99 -13.37 -23.69
N ILE A 693 -11.84 -13.91 -23.27
CA ILE A 693 -11.60 -14.38 -21.89
C ILE A 693 -11.78 -13.25 -20.88
N ASP A 694 -11.13 -12.09 -21.10
CA ASP A 694 -11.22 -10.91 -20.23
C ASP A 694 -12.65 -10.38 -20.08
N HIS A 695 -13.50 -10.59 -21.10
CA HIS A 695 -14.90 -10.17 -21.10
C HIS A 695 -15.86 -11.33 -20.80
N SER A 696 -15.38 -12.47 -20.30
CA SER A 696 -16.20 -13.64 -19.94
C SER A 696 -17.06 -14.20 -21.09
N VAL A 697 -16.56 -14.14 -22.32
CA VAL A 697 -17.09 -14.86 -23.48
C VAL A 697 -16.40 -16.24 -23.53
N PRO A 698 -17.13 -17.37 -23.51
CA PRO A 698 -16.53 -18.70 -23.58
C PRO A 698 -15.71 -18.88 -24.86
N VAL A 699 -14.45 -19.32 -24.74
CA VAL A 699 -13.57 -19.62 -25.88
C VAL A 699 -13.46 -21.12 -26.08
N ILE A 700 -13.68 -21.58 -27.31
CA ILE A 700 -13.56 -22.98 -27.74
C ILE A 700 -12.40 -23.07 -28.74
N PRO A 701 -11.24 -23.60 -28.34
CA PRO A 701 -10.15 -23.89 -29.26
C PRO A 701 -10.56 -24.97 -30.26
N TYR A 702 -10.45 -24.70 -31.56
CA TYR A 702 -10.72 -25.66 -32.63
C TYR A 702 -9.42 -26.02 -33.34
N LEU A 703 -8.94 -27.23 -33.10
CA LEU A 703 -7.63 -27.71 -33.53
C LEU A 703 -7.68 -28.24 -34.95
N VAL A 704 -6.93 -27.62 -35.85
CA VAL A 704 -6.81 -28.03 -37.26
C VAL A 704 -5.44 -28.70 -37.44
N ALA A 705 -5.41 -30.01 -37.21
CA ALA A 705 -4.23 -30.89 -37.12
C ALA A 705 -3.51 -30.90 -35.76
N GLY A 706 -3.03 -32.10 -35.39
CA GLY A 706 -2.75 -32.57 -34.03
C GLY A 706 -1.53 -31.98 -33.33
N ASP A 707 -1.55 -30.68 -33.07
CA ASP A 707 -0.54 -29.99 -32.25
C ASP A 707 -1.14 -29.38 -30.96
N ASP A 708 -0.26 -29.00 -30.03
CA ASP A 708 -0.59 -28.59 -28.66
C ASP A 708 -1.43 -27.30 -28.54
N LEU A 709 -2.12 -27.15 -27.41
CA LEU A 709 -2.87 -25.95 -27.04
C LEU A 709 -1.93 -24.81 -26.62
N PRO A 710 -2.17 -23.57 -27.07
CA PRO A 710 -1.48 -22.40 -26.53
C PRO A 710 -1.85 -22.16 -25.05
N ILE A 711 -0.97 -21.51 -24.28
CA ILE A 711 -1.06 -21.38 -22.81
C ILE A 711 -2.42 -20.84 -22.34
N TRP A 712 -2.98 -19.85 -23.03
CA TRP A 712 -4.29 -19.27 -22.71
C TRP A 712 -5.47 -20.23 -22.94
N ALA A 713 -5.27 -21.32 -23.67
CA ALA A 713 -6.26 -22.32 -24.03
C ALA A 713 -6.13 -23.63 -23.21
N VAL A 714 -5.10 -23.77 -22.37
CA VAL A 714 -4.76 -25.01 -21.63
C VAL A 714 -5.88 -25.47 -20.68
N ASP A 715 -6.69 -24.54 -20.17
CA ASP A 715 -7.81 -24.83 -19.27
C ASP A 715 -9.19 -24.85 -19.98
N GLY A 716 -9.23 -24.71 -21.31
CA GLY A 716 -10.46 -24.62 -22.12
C GLY A 716 -10.95 -25.95 -22.71
N GLN A 717 -12.25 -26.07 -22.98
CA GLN A 717 -12.80 -27.22 -23.73
C GLN A 717 -12.42 -27.11 -25.21
N GLU A 718 -11.54 -27.98 -25.70
CA GLU A 718 -11.13 -28.03 -27.12
C GLU A 718 -12.07 -28.89 -27.98
N ALA A 719 -12.03 -28.65 -29.29
CA ALA A 719 -12.66 -29.47 -30.32
C ALA A 719 -11.64 -29.83 -31.40
N ARG A 720 -11.56 -31.13 -31.74
CA ARG A 720 -10.62 -31.67 -32.74
C ARG A 720 -11.33 -32.15 -34.02
N SER A 721 -12.66 -32.13 -34.02
CA SER A 721 -13.50 -32.46 -35.18
C SER A 721 -14.70 -31.52 -35.26
N GLU A 722 -15.29 -31.39 -36.44
CA GLU A 722 -16.51 -30.58 -36.62
C GLU A 722 -17.65 -31.09 -35.74
N ASP A 723 -17.81 -32.41 -35.59
CA ASP A 723 -18.80 -33.03 -34.69
C ASP A 723 -18.55 -32.68 -33.21
N GLU A 724 -17.29 -32.63 -32.77
CA GLU A 724 -16.94 -32.16 -31.43
C GLU A 724 -17.23 -30.68 -31.23
N LEU A 725 -16.93 -29.86 -32.25
CA LEU A 725 -17.22 -28.43 -32.21
C LEU A 725 -18.72 -28.17 -32.15
N ILE A 726 -19.51 -28.86 -32.97
CA ILE A 726 -20.98 -28.79 -32.95
C ILE A 726 -21.53 -29.25 -31.60
N ARG A 727 -21.01 -30.35 -31.02
CA ARG A 727 -21.40 -30.81 -29.69
C ARG A 727 -21.04 -29.80 -28.60
N ALA A 728 -19.84 -29.22 -28.62
CA ALA A 728 -19.42 -28.20 -27.66
C ALA A 728 -20.30 -26.94 -27.76
N LEU A 729 -20.62 -26.51 -29.00
CA LEU A 729 -21.49 -25.38 -29.27
C LEU A 729 -22.97 -25.66 -28.98
N ARG A 730 -23.43 -26.91 -28.96
CA ARG A 730 -24.81 -27.29 -28.63
C ARG A 730 -25.00 -27.72 -27.18
N SER A 731 -23.94 -28.12 -26.49
CA SER A 731 -24.03 -28.65 -25.13
C SER A 731 -24.43 -27.56 -24.13
N PRO A 732 -25.59 -27.67 -23.47
CA PRO A 732 -25.86 -26.87 -22.29
C PRO A 732 -25.05 -27.50 -21.15
N ARG A 733 -23.82 -27.00 -20.89
CA ARG A 733 -23.06 -27.35 -19.67
C ARG A 733 -23.71 -26.70 -18.43
N THR A 734 -24.95 -27.09 -18.19
CA THR A 734 -25.72 -26.84 -16.98
C THR A 734 -25.97 -28.20 -16.34
N THR A 735 -25.04 -28.70 -15.53
CA THR A 735 -25.32 -29.98 -14.83
C THR A 735 -24.65 -30.12 -13.46
N LEU A 736 -24.41 -29.01 -12.75
CA LEU A 736 -24.13 -29.11 -11.30
C LEU A 736 -24.74 -27.98 -10.47
N TYR A 737 -24.73 -26.74 -10.97
CA TYR A 737 -25.50 -25.65 -10.34
C TYR A 737 -27.01 -25.92 -10.29
N THR A 738 -27.54 -26.81 -11.14
CA THR A 738 -28.95 -27.21 -11.15
C THR A 738 -29.35 -28.11 -9.97
N VAL A 739 -28.40 -28.77 -9.29
CA VAL A 739 -28.71 -29.64 -8.14
C VAL A 739 -28.74 -28.86 -6.82
N VAL A 740 -28.00 -27.74 -6.74
CA VAL A 740 -27.96 -26.85 -5.57
C VAL A 740 -28.22 -25.41 -6.01
N SER A 741 -29.43 -25.15 -6.52
CA SER A 741 -29.82 -23.83 -7.04
C SER A 741 -30.60 -22.99 -6.03
N SER A 742 -30.94 -23.57 -4.88
CA SER A 742 -31.79 -22.94 -3.87
C SER A 742 -31.18 -22.99 -2.46
N LEU A 743 -31.61 -22.08 -1.59
CA LEU A 743 -31.23 -22.07 -0.17
C LEU A 743 -31.62 -23.35 0.57
N SER A 744 -32.65 -24.07 0.10
CA SER A 744 -33.02 -25.40 0.61
C SER A 744 -31.93 -26.43 0.31
N ASP A 745 -31.38 -26.41 -0.90
CA ASP A 745 -30.38 -27.39 -1.32
C ASP A 745 -29.07 -27.20 -0.56
N VAL A 746 -28.66 -25.94 -0.35
CA VAL A 746 -27.48 -25.58 0.47
C VAL A 746 -27.62 -26.13 1.89
N ARG A 747 -28.79 -25.94 2.50
CA ARG A 747 -29.06 -26.42 3.86
C ARG A 747 -29.06 -27.95 3.93
N ASP A 748 -29.63 -28.62 2.94
CA ASP A 748 -29.70 -30.08 2.92
C ASP A 748 -28.33 -30.71 2.67
N LEU A 749 -27.50 -30.11 1.82
CA LEU A 749 -26.11 -30.50 1.64
C LEU A 749 -25.33 -30.48 2.97
N LEU A 750 -25.40 -29.37 3.69
CA LEU A 750 -24.72 -29.23 4.98
C LEU A 750 -25.25 -30.17 6.06
N LYS A 751 -26.56 -30.49 6.06
CA LYS A 751 -27.11 -31.51 6.97
C LYS A 751 -26.53 -32.89 6.70
N ARG A 752 -26.35 -33.26 5.43
CA ARG A 752 -25.73 -34.53 5.05
C ARG A 752 -24.26 -34.57 5.49
N LEU A 753 -23.53 -33.48 5.28
CA LEU A 753 -22.16 -33.33 5.79
C LEU A 753 -22.10 -33.53 7.31
N ALA A 754 -22.98 -32.87 8.07
CA ALA A 754 -23.06 -33.03 9.52
C ALA A 754 -23.39 -34.48 9.95
N SER A 755 -24.27 -35.15 9.20
CA SER A 755 -24.62 -36.56 9.43
C SER A 755 -23.44 -37.50 9.17
N ALA A 756 -22.68 -37.25 8.10
CA ALA A 756 -21.48 -38.02 7.78
C ALA A 756 -20.38 -37.85 8.84
N ALA A 757 -20.12 -36.61 9.28
CA ALA A 757 -19.21 -36.37 10.40
C ALA A 757 -19.65 -37.11 11.68
N THR A 758 -20.95 -37.14 11.96
CA THR A 758 -21.51 -37.91 13.09
C THR A 758 -21.29 -39.41 12.94
N ALA A 759 -21.48 -39.96 11.75
CA ALA A 759 -21.23 -41.37 11.45
C ALA A 759 -19.75 -41.74 11.59
N ALA A 760 -18.85 -40.81 11.30
CA ALA A 760 -17.40 -40.95 11.49
C ALA A 760 -16.95 -40.74 12.95
N GLY A 761 -17.87 -40.54 13.90
CA GLY A 761 -17.58 -40.41 15.33
C GLY A 761 -17.34 -38.97 15.81
N TYR A 762 -17.50 -37.96 14.95
CA TYR A 762 -17.42 -36.55 15.36
C TYR A 762 -18.77 -36.06 15.85
N ARG A 763 -18.79 -35.45 17.03
CA ARG A 763 -19.98 -34.82 17.59
C ARG A 763 -20.46 -33.64 16.74
N ARG A 764 -19.55 -32.92 16.07
CA ARG A 764 -19.86 -31.80 15.16
C ARG A 764 -18.65 -31.31 14.37
N ILE A 765 -18.91 -30.41 13.44
CA ILE A 765 -17.93 -29.63 12.68
C ILE A 765 -17.84 -28.20 13.25
N LEU A 766 -16.62 -27.70 13.42
CA LEU A 766 -16.31 -26.34 13.85
C LEU A 766 -15.56 -25.60 12.74
N CYS A 767 -16.20 -24.59 12.15
CA CYS A 767 -15.63 -23.75 11.11
C CYS A 767 -15.00 -22.49 11.73
N LEU A 768 -13.68 -22.32 11.58
CA LEU A 768 -12.93 -21.17 12.07
C LEU A 768 -12.66 -20.21 10.91
N VAL A 769 -13.22 -19.01 10.96
CA VAL A 769 -13.13 -17.99 9.91
C VAL A 769 -12.25 -16.85 10.38
N ASP A 770 -11.16 -16.58 9.68
CA ASP A 770 -10.18 -15.53 10.01
C ASP A 770 -9.66 -14.87 8.71
N GLU A 771 -8.81 -13.84 8.83
CA GLU A 771 -8.07 -13.23 7.70
C GLU A 771 -8.93 -12.63 6.58
N VAL A 772 -10.22 -12.37 6.85
CA VAL A 772 -11.14 -11.78 5.87
C VAL A 772 -10.73 -10.39 5.39
N ASP A 773 -9.92 -9.67 6.17
CA ASP A 773 -9.37 -8.37 5.86
C ASP A 773 -8.05 -8.42 5.08
N GLU A 774 -7.39 -9.58 5.03
CA GLU A 774 -6.07 -9.77 4.43
C GLU A 774 -6.14 -10.18 2.95
N LEU A 775 -7.33 -10.55 2.46
CA LEU A 775 -7.55 -10.96 1.08
C LEU A 775 -7.22 -9.83 0.08
N PRO A 776 -6.40 -10.07 -0.98
CA PRO A 776 -6.05 -9.04 -1.95
C PRO A 776 -7.27 -8.38 -2.64
N ALA A 777 -8.37 -9.12 -2.81
CA ALA A 777 -9.62 -8.59 -3.36
C ALA A 777 -10.32 -7.59 -2.41
N VAL A 778 -10.11 -7.74 -1.09
CA VAL A 778 -10.68 -6.90 -0.04
C VAL A 778 -9.82 -5.65 0.20
N GLN A 779 -8.50 -5.73 0.01
CA GLN A 779 -7.55 -4.61 0.16
C GLN A 779 -7.68 -3.89 1.51
N GLY A 780 -7.95 -4.63 2.59
CA GLY A 780 -8.17 -4.06 3.93
C GLY A 780 -9.41 -3.16 4.06
N GLN A 781 -10.31 -3.09 3.06
CA GLN A 781 -11.51 -2.26 3.12
C GLN A 781 -12.63 -2.99 3.87
N PRO A 782 -13.10 -2.48 5.04
CA PRO A 782 -14.12 -3.16 5.84
C PRO A 782 -15.43 -3.44 5.08
N SER A 783 -15.84 -2.53 4.19
CA SER A 783 -17.04 -2.69 3.37
C SER A 783 -16.96 -3.87 2.39
N LYS A 784 -15.77 -4.21 1.90
CA LYS A 784 -15.56 -5.37 1.02
C LYS A 784 -15.51 -6.67 1.83
N ALA A 785 -14.90 -6.64 3.02
CA ALA A 785 -14.92 -7.77 3.96
C ALA A 785 -16.37 -8.14 4.35
N VAL A 786 -17.22 -7.16 4.65
CA VAL A 786 -18.65 -7.39 4.92
C VAL A 786 -19.36 -8.03 3.75
N ARG A 787 -19.05 -7.65 2.50
CA ARG A 787 -19.66 -8.28 1.31
C ARG A 787 -19.30 -9.76 1.19
N LEU A 788 -18.06 -10.13 1.50
CA LEU A 788 -17.62 -11.53 1.53
C LEU A 788 -18.31 -12.32 2.66
N LEU A 789 -18.44 -11.70 3.84
CA LEU A 789 -19.05 -12.30 5.03
C LEU A 789 -20.57 -12.49 4.91
N GLY A 790 -21.27 -11.62 4.18
CA GLY A 790 -22.73 -11.65 4.06
C GLY A 790 -23.29 -13.02 3.70
N PRO A 791 -22.88 -13.60 2.54
CA PRO A 791 -23.29 -14.95 2.14
C PRO A 791 -22.90 -16.04 3.14
N LEU A 792 -21.71 -15.95 3.76
CA LEU A 792 -21.23 -16.91 4.77
C LEU A 792 -22.06 -16.89 6.06
N MET A 793 -22.56 -15.70 6.43
CA MET A 793 -23.40 -15.50 7.61
C MET A 793 -24.90 -15.68 7.31
N ALA A 794 -25.25 -16.18 6.12
CA ALA A 794 -26.63 -16.44 5.76
C ALA A 794 -27.26 -17.55 6.65
N PRO A 795 -28.56 -17.44 7.00
CA PRO A 795 -29.27 -18.47 7.77
C PRO A 795 -29.24 -19.89 7.18
N ALA A 796 -29.00 -20.03 5.88
CA ALA A 796 -28.88 -21.34 5.23
C ALA A 796 -27.62 -22.11 5.67
N LEU A 797 -26.53 -21.41 6.00
CA LEU A 797 -25.26 -22.00 6.43
C LEU A 797 -25.18 -22.15 7.96
N ARG A 798 -25.46 -21.06 8.69
CA ARG A 798 -25.17 -20.97 10.13
C ARG A 798 -26.18 -21.64 11.08
N GLU A 799 -27.37 -22.01 10.58
CA GLU A 799 -28.46 -22.59 11.39
C GLU A 799 -28.57 -24.12 11.23
N VAL A 800 -27.58 -24.75 10.58
CA VAL A 800 -27.52 -26.20 10.39
C VAL A 800 -26.98 -26.85 11.67
N ARG A 801 -27.77 -27.73 12.28
CA ARG A 801 -27.33 -28.49 13.47
C ARG A 801 -26.15 -29.39 13.11
N GLY A 802 -25.17 -29.46 14.00
CA GLY A 802 -23.93 -30.22 13.82
C GLY A 802 -22.80 -29.43 13.13
N ILE A 803 -23.03 -28.18 12.72
CA ILE A 803 -21.99 -27.28 12.20
C ILE A 803 -22.04 -25.98 13.01
N ALA A 804 -20.89 -25.53 13.51
CA ALA A 804 -20.77 -24.32 14.30
C ALA A 804 -19.69 -23.39 13.72
N PHE A 805 -19.96 -22.07 13.68
CA PHE A 805 -19.03 -21.08 13.15
C PHE A 805 -18.38 -20.22 14.24
N ARG A 806 -17.10 -19.89 14.06
CA ARG A 806 -16.34 -18.93 14.87
C ARG A 806 -15.71 -17.90 13.95
N TYR A 807 -16.23 -16.68 14.00
CA TYR A 807 -15.74 -15.56 13.20
C TYR A 807 -14.77 -14.74 14.03
N PHE A 808 -13.50 -14.73 13.63
CA PHE A 808 -12.44 -13.94 14.21
C PHE A 808 -12.25 -12.69 13.34
N LEU A 809 -12.95 -11.60 13.69
CA LEU A 809 -13.06 -10.43 12.82
C LEU A 809 -12.30 -9.23 13.39
N PRO A 810 -11.69 -8.39 12.54
CA PRO A 810 -11.13 -7.13 12.99
C PRO A 810 -12.25 -6.20 13.48
N ARG A 811 -11.99 -5.41 14.53
CA ARG A 811 -12.96 -4.48 15.11
C ARG A 811 -13.47 -3.44 14.11
N SER A 812 -12.66 -3.08 13.11
CA SER A 812 -13.01 -2.12 12.05
C SER A 812 -14.22 -2.54 11.19
N VAL A 813 -14.54 -3.85 11.13
CA VAL A 813 -15.66 -4.40 10.36
C VAL A 813 -16.99 -4.29 11.11
N GLU A 814 -16.95 -4.18 12.44
CA GLU A 814 -18.14 -4.19 13.29
C GLU A 814 -19.18 -3.12 12.92
N PRO A 815 -18.84 -1.84 12.73
CA PRO A 815 -19.83 -0.81 12.40
C PRO A 815 -20.62 -1.13 11.13
N PHE A 816 -19.96 -1.70 10.12
CA PHE A 816 -20.56 -2.04 8.83
C PHE A 816 -21.52 -3.23 8.93
N ILE A 817 -21.18 -4.24 9.75
CA ILE A 817 -22.10 -5.34 10.05
C ILE A 817 -23.31 -4.82 10.84
N GLN A 818 -23.09 -3.89 11.77
CA GLN A 818 -24.17 -3.28 12.55
C GLN A 818 -25.10 -2.40 11.70
N GLU A 819 -24.61 -1.75 10.65
CA GLU A 819 -25.46 -1.01 9.69
C GLU A 819 -26.36 -1.96 8.88
N GLN A 820 -25.89 -3.19 8.60
CA GLN A 820 -26.61 -4.23 7.86
C GLN A 820 -27.28 -5.27 8.77
N ARG A 821 -27.72 -4.86 9.97
CA ARG A 821 -28.30 -5.75 11.01
C ARG A 821 -29.40 -6.70 10.51
N ARG A 822 -30.18 -6.29 9.49
CA ARG A 822 -31.26 -7.11 8.93
C ARG A 822 -30.73 -8.36 8.22
N ASP A 823 -29.57 -8.26 7.59
CA ASP A 823 -28.99 -9.33 6.78
C ASP A 823 -28.14 -10.28 7.64
N PHE A 824 -27.42 -9.74 8.63
CA PHE A 824 -26.49 -10.52 9.47
C PHE A 824 -27.11 -11.16 10.72
N ARG A 825 -28.25 -10.64 11.21
CA ARG A 825 -29.00 -11.21 12.35
C ARG A 825 -28.10 -11.59 13.54
N LEU A 826 -27.32 -10.61 14.01
CA LEU A 826 -26.38 -10.77 15.13
C LEU A 826 -27.05 -11.21 16.45
N ASP A 827 -28.37 -11.03 16.57
CA ASP A 827 -29.19 -11.54 17.68
C ASP A 827 -29.14 -13.08 17.82
N ARG A 828 -28.71 -13.79 16.77
CA ARG A 828 -28.51 -15.25 16.77
C ARG A 828 -27.04 -15.67 16.92
N CYS A 829 -26.16 -14.73 17.27
CA CYS A 829 -24.73 -14.98 17.47
C CYS A 829 -24.31 -14.54 18.87
N ARG A 830 -23.30 -15.21 19.42
CA ARG A 830 -22.58 -14.71 20.60
C ARG A 830 -21.51 -13.74 20.16
N VAL A 831 -21.75 -12.45 20.42
CA VAL A 831 -20.77 -11.40 20.13
C VAL A 831 -19.90 -11.17 21.37
N LYS A 832 -18.58 -11.20 21.20
CA LYS A 832 -17.61 -10.84 22.24
C LYS A 832 -16.55 -9.90 21.69
N HIS A 833 -16.08 -9.02 22.56
CA HIS A 833 -14.91 -8.18 22.33
C HIS A 833 -13.79 -8.69 23.21
N VAL A 834 -12.62 -8.92 22.61
CA VAL A 834 -11.43 -9.36 23.35
C VAL A 834 -10.47 -8.20 23.47
N GLN A 835 -10.06 -7.91 24.70
CA GLN A 835 -9.04 -6.93 25.03
C GLN A 835 -8.08 -7.56 26.04
N TRP A 836 -6.81 -7.24 25.94
CA TRP A 836 -5.79 -7.70 26.88
C TRP A 836 -5.49 -6.61 27.89
N THR A 837 -5.54 -6.96 29.17
CA THR A 837 -5.08 -6.07 30.24
C THR A 837 -3.58 -6.20 30.42
N ASP A 838 -2.95 -5.22 31.09
CA ASP A 838 -1.55 -5.30 31.50
C ASP A 838 -1.26 -6.62 32.26
N GLN A 839 -2.18 -7.06 33.12
CA GLN A 839 -2.05 -8.32 33.85
C GLN A 839 -2.10 -9.55 32.94
N ASP A 840 -2.91 -9.51 31.88
CA ASP A 840 -2.98 -10.60 30.89
C ASP A 840 -1.69 -10.68 30.07
N LEU A 841 -1.12 -9.53 29.69
CA LEU A 841 0.17 -9.46 29.00
C LEU A 841 1.30 -10.00 29.88
N LEU A 842 1.35 -9.60 31.16
CA LEU A 842 2.33 -10.12 32.09
C LEU A 842 2.16 -11.62 32.35
N ARG A 843 0.90 -12.10 32.41
CA ARG A 843 0.61 -13.54 32.49
C ARG A 843 1.09 -14.27 31.24
N LEU A 844 0.93 -13.70 30.04
CA LEU A 844 1.41 -14.28 28.79
C LEU A 844 2.93 -14.42 28.81
N ILE A 845 3.64 -13.34 29.14
CA ILE A 845 5.10 -13.32 29.26
C ILE A 845 5.57 -14.41 30.22
N ARG A 846 4.97 -14.46 31.41
CA ARG A 846 5.26 -15.49 32.42
C ARG A 846 5.00 -16.90 31.90
N GLN A 847 3.84 -17.16 31.28
CA GLN A 847 3.50 -18.50 30.79
C GLN A 847 4.49 -18.97 29.72
N ARG A 848 4.93 -18.08 28.82
CA ARG A 848 5.95 -18.41 27.82
C ARG A 848 7.30 -18.73 28.47
N MET A 849 7.72 -17.94 29.47
CA MET A 849 8.94 -18.25 30.24
C MET A 849 8.87 -19.59 30.98
N ILE A 850 7.70 -19.93 31.54
CA ILE A 850 7.46 -21.23 32.19
C ILE A 850 7.53 -22.36 31.17
N ALA A 851 6.86 -22.21 30.02
CA ALA A 851 6.88 -23.21 28.95
C ALA A 851 8.31 -23.50 28.46
N CYS A 852 9.14 -22.46 28.35
CA CYS A 852 10.53 -22.58 27.94
C CYS A 852 11.50 -22.89 29.10
N SER A 853 11.02 -23.09 30.34
CA SER A 853 11.87 -23.38 31.50
C SER A 853 12.47 -24.80 31.47
N GLN A 854 13.67 -24.97 32.01
CA GLN A 854 14.26 -26.29 32.32
C GLN A 854 13.73 -26.89 33.63
N ASP A 855 13.23 -26.04 34.54
CA ASP A 855 12.67 -26.44 35.83
C ASP A 855 11.15 -26.63 35.74
N SER A 856 10.63 -27.76 36.24
CA SER A 856 9.19 -28.09 36.26
C SER A 856 8.35 -27.22 37.21
N PHE A 857 8.98 -26.36 38.01
CA PHE A 857 8.35 -25.58 39.09
C PHE A 857 8.12 -24.09 38.77
N ALA A 858 8.07 -23.70 37.49
CA ALA A 858 7.85 -22.31 37.06
C ALA A 858 8.83 -21.31 37.71
N PRO A 859 10.13 -21.37 37.36
CA PRO A 859 11.21 -20.71 38.11
C PRO A 859 11.18 -19.18 38.00
N TYR A 860 10.51 -18.62 36.99
CA TYR A 860 10.44 -17.17 36.76
C TYR A 860 9.02 -16.65 36.99
N GLN A 861 8.89 -15.59 37.80
CA GLN A 861 7.62 -14.89 38.02
C GLN A 861 7.49 -13.61 37.19
N SER A 862 8.61 -13.09 36.64
CA SER A 862 8.68 -11.80 35.94
C SER A 862 9.89 -11.70 35.01
N LEU A 863 9.87 -10.75 34.06
CA LEU A 863 11.07 -10.38 33.28
C LEU A 863 12.11 -9.67 34.16
N GLY A 864 11.67 -8.97 35.21
CA GLY A 864 12.54 -8.31 36.18
C GLY A 864 13.55 -9.25 36.85
N GLU A 865 13.24 -10.54 36.96
CA GLU A 865 14.17 -11.56 37.51
C GLU A 865 15.38 -11.83 36.62
N LEU A 866 15.33 -11.45 35.35
CA LEU A 866 16.46 -11.50 34.43
C LEU A 866 17.29 -10.21 34.44
N CYS A 867 16.88 -9.19 35.20
CA CYS A 867 17.49 -7.86 35.20
C CYS A 867 18.35 -7.60 36.45
N GLU A 868 19.33 -6.70 36.32
CA GLU A 868 20.09 -6.20 37.45
C GLU A 868 19.20 -5.38 38.40
N ARG A 869 19.45 -5.50 39.71
CA ARG A 869 18.69 -4.76 40.73
C ARG A 869 19.10 -3.28 40.84
N THR A 870 20.27 -2.94 40.32
CA THR A 870 20.80 -1.58 40.25
C THR A 870 20.03 -0.75 39.22
N GLY A 871 19.77 0.53 39.52
CA GLY A 871 19.04 1.42 38.61
C GLY A 871 17.52 1.25 38.57
N GLY A 872 16.95 0.32 39.35
CA GLY A 872 15.48 0.17 39.48
C GLY A 872 14.79 -0.57 38.33
N LEU A 873 15.54 -1.08 37.35
CA LEU A 873 14.98 -1.77 36.18
C LEU A 873 14.20 -3.03 36.57
N ALA A 874 14.77 -3.87 37.45
CA ALA A 874 14.13 -5.11 37.88
C ALA A 874 12.74 -4.92 38.52
N GLN A 875 12.43 -3.73 39.04
CA GLN A 875 11.12 -3.41 39.63
C GLN A 875 10.16 -2.71 38.66
N SER A 876 10.67 -2.13 37.57
CA SER A 876 9.90 -1.28 36.66
C SER A 876 9.60 -1.93 35.31
N ILE A 877 10.47 -2.84 34.83
CA ILE A 877 10.44 -3.36 33.46
C ILE A 877 9.11 -4.01 33.07
N ASP A 878 8.51 -4.83 33.94
CA ASP A 878 7.24 -5.50 33.66
C ASP A 878 6.11 -4.47 33.45
N LYS A 879 6.06 -3.44 34.30
CA LYS A 879 5.07 -2.37 34.19
C LYS A 879 5.30 -1.51 32.95
N GLU A 880 6.56 -1.18 32.65
CA GLU A 880 6.91 -0.40 31.47
C GLU A 880 6.61 -1.17 30.18
N LEU A 881 6.94 -2.46 30.11
CA LEU A 881 6.66 -3.30 28.96
C LEU A 881 5.16 -3.43 28.69
N ALA A 882 4.37 -3.70 29.74
CA ALA A 882 2.91 -3.80 29.60
C ALA A 882 2.30 -2.48 29.10
N ALA A 883 2.76 -1.35 29.63
CA ALA A 883 2.31 -0.03 29.20
C ALA A 883 2.67 0.27 27.73
N LEU A 884 3.91 -0.04 27.31
CA LEU A 884 4.35 0.15 25.92
C LEU A 884 3.66 -0.79 24.93
N ALA A 885 3.23 -1.96 25.40
CA ALA A 885 2.55 -2.93 24.57
C ALA A 885 1.09 -2.57 24.26
N GLU A 886 0.50 -1.60 24.96
CA GLU A 886 -0.84 -1.04 24.68
C GLU A 886 -1.94 -2.11 24.50
N GLY A 887 -1.93 -3.14 25.36
CA GLY A 887 -2.91 -4.23 25.27
C GLY A 887 -2.71 -5.17 24.07
N SER A 888 -1.53 -5.16 23.45
CA SER A 888 -1.18 -6.04 22.33
C SER A 888 -0.18 -7.12 22.74
N PRO A 889 -0.58 -8.40 22.73
CA PRO A 889 0.32 -9.55 22.91
C PRO A 889 1.51 -9.52 21.97
N ARG A 890 1.27 -9.18 20.70
CA ARG A 890 2.30 -9.12 19.67
C ARG A 890 3.37 -8.10 20.04
N ALA A 891 2.96 -6.94 20.55
CA ALA A 891 3.86 -5.90 21.03
C ALA A 891 4.66 -6.33 22.27
N ALA A 892 3.98 -6.94 23.25
CA ALA A 892 4.63 -7.45 24.46
C ALA A 892 5.71 -8.48 24.13
N ILE A 893 5.40 -9.44 23.25
CA ILE A 893 6.36 -10.47 22.80
C ILE A 893 7.52 -9.82 22.04
N TRP A 894 7.24 -8.88 21.15
CA TRP A 894 8.28 -8.19 20.38
C TRP A 894 9.24 -7.40 21.30
N LEU A 895 8.70 -6.64 22.26
CA LEU A 895 9.50 -5.89 23.24
C LEU A 895 10.40 -6.81 24.08
N ALA A 896 9.84 -7.94 24.55
CA ALA A 896 10.57 -8.93 25.32
C ALA A 896 11.66 -9.63 24.48
N ASN A 897 11.36 -9.96 23.23
CA ASN A 897 12.34 -10.54 22.30
C ASN A 897 13.48 -9.56 22.03
N ARG A 898 13.15 -8.31 21.73
CA ARG A 898 14.13 -7.26 21.40
C ARG A 898 15.09 -7.00 22.55
N LEU A 899 14.59 -7.08 23.79
CA LEU A 899 15.40 -7.02 25.00
C LEU A 899 16.44 -8.14 25.03
N ILE A 900 16.05 -9.39 24.76
CA ILE A 900 16.97 -10.54 24.75
C ILE A 900 17.97 -10.42 23.61
N GLU A 901 17.54 -10.00 22.41
CA GLU A 901 18.41 -9.79 21.26
C GLU A 901 19.51 -8.76 21.53
N LEU A 902 19.14 -7.57 22.02
CA LEU A 902 20.09 -6.51 22.33
C LEU A 902 21.03 -6.91 23.48
N HIS A 903 20.51 -7.61 24.49
CA HIS A 903 21.32 -8.12 25.58
C HIS A 903 22.34 -9.17 25.11
N CYS A 904 21.95 -10.07 24.20
CA CYS A 904 22.82 -11.13 23.69
C CYS A 904 23.67 -10.70 22.48
N GLY A 905 23.50 -9.47 21.99
CA GLY A 905 24.22 -8.90 20.87
C GLY A 905 25.61 -8.35 21.20
N ILE A 906 26.01 -8.39 22.47
CA ILE A 906 27.36 -8.04 22.94
C ILE A 906 28.21 -9.29 23.12
N ASP A 907 29.52 -9.17 22.87
CA ASP A 907 30.48 -10.24 23.13
C ASP A 907 30.51 -10.56 24.64
N GLU A 908 30.22 -11.83 24.99
CA GLU A 908 30.10 -12.32 26.38
C GLU A 908 29.11 -11.52 27.26
N PRO A 909 27.79 -11.65 27.02
CA PRO A 909 26.80 -10.86 27.73
C PRO A 909 26.79 -11.15 29.24
N PRO A 910 26.56 -10.13 30.09
CA PRO A 910 26.47 -10.33 31.52
C PRO A 910 25.28 -11.24 31.85
N ARG A 911 25.37 -11.90 33.01
CA ARG A 911 24.34 -12.85 33.43
C ARG A 911 22.96 -12.20 33.58
N LEU A 912 22.92 -10.95 34.04
CA LEU A 912 21.69 -10.17 34.22
C LEU A 912 21.66 -9.00 33.23
N ILE A 913 20.45 -8.63 32.80
CA ILE A 913 20.17 -7.55 31.85
C ILE A 913 20.32 -6.19 32.54
N ARG A 914 21.01 -5.26 31.90
CA ARG A 914 21.28 -3.93 32.45
C ARG A 914 20.21 -2.90 32.08
N PRO A 915 20.03 -1.83 32.89
CA PRO A 915 19.10 -0.73 32.60
C PRO A 915 19.25 -0.12 31.20
N GLU A 916 20.48 0.04 30.70
CA GLU A 916 20.76 0.70 29.43
C GLU A 916 20.19 -0.08 28.24
N THR A 917 20.12 -1.42 28.33
CA THR A 917 19.54 -2.27 27.30
C THR A 917 18.05 -1.98 27.15
N TRP A 918 17.32 -1.77 28.24
CA TRP A 918 15.89 -1.46 28.19
C TRP A 918 15.62 -0.06 27.65
N GLU A 919 16.43 0.94 28.00
CA GLU A 919 16.33 2.27 27.37
C GLU A 919 16.52 2.20 25.86
N ARG A 920 17.43 1.33 25.38
CA ARG A 920 17.60 1.10 23.96
C ARG A 920 16.38 0.42 23.32
N VAL A 921 15.77 -0.57 23.98
CA VAL A 921 14.52 -1.20 23.51
C VAL A 921 13.39 -0.18 23.36
N LYS A 922 13.25 0.75 24.32
CA LYS A 922 12.24 1.82 24.24
C LYS A 922 12.46 2.71 23.02
N VAL A 923 13.70 3.07 22.73
CA VAL A 923 14.05 3.83 21.52
C VAL A 923 13.68 3.02 20.26
N ASP A 924 14.05 1.73 20.20
CA ASP A 924 13.73 0.86 19.07
C ASP A 924 12.21 0.69 18.87
N TRP A 925 11.45 0.61 19.96
CA TRP A 925 9.98 0.55 19.95
C TRP A 925 9.37 1.82 19.34
N TRP A 926 9.82 3.00 19.77
CA TRP A 926 9.26 4.27 19.28
C TRP A 926 9.70 4.61 17.85
N LEU A 927 10.90 4.20 17.44
CA LEU A 927 11.38 4.48 16.09
C LEU A 927 10.77 3.54 15.05
N TRP A 928 10.56 2.25 15.38
CA TRP A 928 10.16 1.25 14.39
C TRP A 928 9.12 0.26 14.92
N GLY A 929 9.32 -0.29 16.12
CA GLY A 929 8.54 -1.42 16.63
C GLY A 929 7.04 -1.13 16.76
N ARG A 930 6.65 0.05 17.25
CA ARG A 930 5.25 0.40 17.53
C ARG A 930 4.40 0.46 16.27
N ALA A 931 4.85 1.21 15.27
CA ALA A 931 4.15 1.35 13.99
C ALA A 931 4.06 0.00 13.26
N GLN A 932 5.16 -0.76 13.27
CA GLN A 932 5.26 -2.08 12.65
C GLN A 932 4.31 -3.11 13.29
N ILE A 933 4.24 -3.15 14.63
CA ILE A 933 3.57 -4.23 15.35
C ILE A 933 2.10 -3.97 15.60
N LEU A 934 1.73 -2.72 15.95
CA LEU A 934 0.35 -2.38 16.27
C LEU A 934 -0.46 -2.00 15.03
N GLY A 935 0.17 -1.52 13.96
CA GLY A 935 -0.54 -0.92 12.83
C GLY A 935 -1.37 0.32 13.25
N ILE A 936 -1.19 0.80 14.49
CA ILE A 936 -1.89 1.92 15.09
C ILE A 936 -1.04 3.17 14.91
N TRP A 937 -1.55 4.06 14.06
CA TRP A 937 -1.20 5.48 14.03
C TRP A 937 -2.27 6.23 14.87
N GLU A 938 -2.26 6.03 16.20
CA GLU A 938 -3.11 6.44 17.35
C GLU A 938 -4.52 7.12 17.24
N ARG A 939 -5.49 6.68 18.09
CA ARG A 939 -6.90 7.16 18.31
C ARG A 939 -7.38 7.11 19.82
N SER A 940 -8.17 8.06 20.40
CA SER A 940 -8.59 8.20 21.85
C SER A 940 -10.08 8.52 22.18
N ASP A 941 -10.68 7.87 23.20
CA ASP A 941 -12.07 8.06 23.72
C ASP A 941 -12.23 9.17 24.79
N GLY A 942 -12.52 10.40 24.35
CA GLY A 942 -12.77 11.56 25.22
C GLY A 942 -12.23 12.85 24.62
N PHE A 943 -12.46 14.00 25.26
CA PHE A 943 -11.85 15.26 24.82
C PHE A 943 -10.35 15.23 25.13
N ARG A 944 -9.51 15.05 24.11
CA ARG A 944 -8.06 15.17 24.21
C ARG A 944 -7.59 16.47 23.56
N MET A 945 -6.47 16.99 24.05
CA MET A 945 -5.81 18.11 23.41
C MET A 945 -4.54 17.65 22.71
N VAL A 946 -4.41 18.00 21.43
CA VAL A 946 -3.18 17.88 20.68
C VAL A 946 -2.80 19.29 20.25
N GLY A 947 -1.86 19.90 20.99
CA GLY A 947 -1.58 21.33 20.88
C GLY A 947 -2.77 22.18 21.36
N ASP A 948 -3.24 23.09 20.51
CA ASP A 948 -4.43 23.92 20.80
C ASP A 948 -5.75 23.20 20.44
N ARG A 949 -5.68 22.20 19.57
CA ARG A 949 -6.86 21.55 19.01
C ARG A 949 -7.41 20.54 19.98
N ILE A 950 -8.73 20.54 20.12
CA ILE A 950 -9.47 19.62 21.00
C ILE A 950 -10.09 18.55 20.11
N PHE A 951 -9.86 17.28 20.41
CA PHE A 951 -10.43 16.13 19.70
C PHE A 951 -11.33 15.35 20.63
N PHE A 952 -12.44 14.81 20.12
CA PHE A 952 -13.30 13.86 20.83
C PHE A 952 -13.41 12.60 19.97
N GLN A 953 -12.98 11.43 20.48
CA GLN A 953 -13.01 10.16 19.72
C GLN A 953 -12.32 10.30 18.35
N ASP A 954 -11.19 11.02 18.33
CA ASP A 954 -10.32 11.30 17.15
C ASP A 954 -10.92 12.14 16.05
N ARG A 955 -11.99 12.84 16.38
CA ARG A 955 -12.54 13.88 15.56
C ARG A 955 -12.27 15.21 16.22
N GLU A 956 -11.67 16.12 15.46
CA GLU A 956 -11.46 17.48 15.94
C GLU A 956 -12.81 18.14 16.22
N VAL A 957 -12.90 18.82 17.36
CA VAL A 957 -14.11 19.44 17.89
C VAL A 957 -14.11 20.88 17.43
N MET A 958 -14.94 21.14 16.42
CA MET A 958 -14.92 22.42 15.74
C MET A 958 -15.84 23.41 16.46
N LEU A 959 -15.26 24.38 17.17
CA LEU A 959 -15.98 25.43 17.89
C LEU A 959 -15.46 26.81 17.48
N SER A 960 -16.31 27.83 17.52
CA SER A 960 -15.87 29.22 17.34
C SER A 960 -14.84 29.61 18.40
N ALA A 961 -13.88 30.49 18.08
CA ALA A 961 -12.75 30.86 18.94
C ALA A 961 -13.11 31.05 20.43
N ARG A 962 -14.22 31.75 20.74
CA ARG A 962 -14.70 31.95 22.11
C ARG A 962 -15.12 30.64 22.81
N TYR A 963 -15.90 29.80 22.14
CA TYR A 963 -16.36 28.53 22.70
C TYR A 963 -15.24 27.48 22.71
N HIS A 964 -14.35 27.52 21.73
CA HIS A 964 -13.13 26.72 21.70
C HIS A 964 -12.23 27.06 22.89
N ALA A 965 -12.02 28.35 23.20
CA ALA A 965 -11.25 28.76 24.36
C ALA A 965 -11.90 28.35 25.69
N LEU A 966 -13.23 28.42 25.78
CA LEU A 966 -13.99 27.93 26.95
C LEU A 966 -13.85 26.41 27.11
N LEU A 967 -14.06 25.64 26.04
CA LEU A 967 -13.89 24.18 26.07
C LEU A 967 -12.44 23.80 26.35
N ARG A 968 -11.47 24.51 25.77
CA ARG A 968 -10.03 24.32 26.00
C ARG A 968 -9.71 24.45 27.48
N GLN A 969 -10.17 25.50 28.15
CA GLN A 969 -9.96 25.63 29.59
C GLN A 969 -10.58 24.48 30.38
N LEU A 970 -11.79 24.07 30.01
CA LEU A 970 -12.48 22.97 30.67
C LEU A 970 -11.76 21.63 30.46
N VAL A 971 -11.22 21.37 29.27
CA VAL A 971 -10.46 20.15 28.93
C VAL A 971 -9.07 20.18 29.57
N GLN A 972 -8.38 21.33 29.58
CA GLN A 972 -7.10 21.52 30.28
C GLN A 972 -7.22 21.34 31.79
N ALA A 973 -8.37 21.70 32.37
CA ALA A 973 -8.64 21.52 33.78
C ALA A 973 -8.84 20.04 34.17
N GLY A 974 -9.00 19.13 33.20
CA GLY A 974 -8.97 17.68 33.41
C GLY A 974 -9.92 17.21 34.50
N GLY A 975 -11.21 17.56 34.39
CA GLY A 975 -12.25 17.16 35.35
C GLY A 975 -12.44 18.10 36.56
N LYS A 976 -11.49 19.01 36.83
CA LYS A 976 -11.64 20.03 37.89
C LYS A 976 -12.65 21.11 37.50
N VAL A 977 -13.30 21.71 38.50
CA VAL A 977 -14.31 22.77 38.29
C VAL A 977 -13.61 24.08 37.98
N CYS A 978 -13.80 24.58 36.75
CA CYS A 978 -13.42 25.93 36.36
C CYS A 978 -14.47 26.92 36.85
N SER A 979 -14.04 27.92 37.62
CA SER A 979 -14.89 29.03 38.04
C SER A 979 -15.34 29.89 36.86
N LYS A 980 -16.46 30.60 37.02
CA LYS A 980 -16.97 31.49 35.96
C LYS A 980 -15.97 32.59 35.58
N THR A 981 -15.13 33.02 36.51
CA THR A 981 -14.10 34.05 36.30
C THR A 981 -12.94 33.53 35.46
N GLU A 982 -12.53 32.27 35.65
CA GLU A 982 -11.50 31.62 34.82
C GLU A 982 -11.98 31.42 33.39
N LEU A 983 -13.24 31.01 33.22
CA LEU A 983 -13.87 30.90 31.92
C LEU A 983 -14.08 32.25 31.25
N ALA A 984 -14.39 33.31 32.02
CA ALA A 984 -14.48 34.67 31.49
C ALA A 984 -13.13 35.14 30.93
N ARG A 985 -12.02 34.88 31.63
CA ARG A 985 -10.67 35.23 31.16
C ARG A 985 -10.31 34.54 29.85
N ALA A 986 -10.74 33.29 29.68
CA ALA A 986 -10.42 32.53 28.48
C ALA A 986 -11.35 32.81 27.30
N GLY A 987 -12.65 32.96 27.52
CA GLY A 987 -13.61 33.26 26.45
C GLY A 987 -13.57 34.72 25.96
N TRP A 988 -13.03 35.63 26.78
CA TRP A 988 -12.91 37.06 26.49
C TRP A 988 -11.49 37.58 26.78
N PRO A 989 -10.49 37.11 26.02
CA PRO A 989 -9.11 37.55 26.22
C PRO A 989 -9.00 39.01 25.75
N GLY A 990 -8.87 39.94 26.71
CA GLY A 990 -8.76 41.38 26.46
C GLY A 990 -9.71 42.24 27.30
N ASP A 991 -10.80 41.66 27.81
CA ASP A 991 -11.70 42.34 28.73
C ASP A 991 -11.25 42.10 30.20
N ASP A 992 -11.41 43.09 31.08
CA ASP A 992 -11.25 42.82 32.51
C ASP A 992 -12.31 41.77 32.90
N PRO A 993 -11.92 40.61 33.45
CA PRO A 993 -12.86 39.57 33.86
C PRO A 993 -13.91 40.04 34.87
N LYS A 994 -13.71 41.17 35.57
CA LYS A 994 -14.75 41.82 36.38
C LYS A 994 -15.85 42.50 35.56
N GLY A 995 -15.58 42.81 34.29
CA GLY A 995 -16.52 43.39 33.32
C GLY A 995 -17.38 42.36 32.57
N VAL A 996 -17.03 41.08 32.60
CA VAL A 996 -17.85 40.00 32.00
C VAL A 996 -18.85 39.48 33.02
N SER A 997 -20.14 39.78 32.84
CA SER A 997 -21.17 39.30 33.76
C SER A 997 -21.26 37.77 33.79
N GLU A 998 -21.54 37.19 34.96
CA GLU A 998 -21.72 35.74 35.11
C GLU A 998 -22.80 35.16 34.18
N ARG A 999 -23.79 35.99 33.82
CA ARG A 999 -24.87 35.64 32.90
C ARG A 999 -24.36 35.46 31.46
N ALA A 1000 -23.34 36.21 31.05
CA ALA A 1000 -22.70 36.09 29.73
C ALA A 1000 -21.87 34.80 29.62
N VAL A 1001 -21.16 34.41 30.69
CA VAL A 1001 -20.43 33.13 30.76
C VAL A 1001 -21.40 31.96 30.68
N ALA A 1002 -22.51 32.01 31.43
CA ALA A 1002 -23.52 30.96 31.42
C ALA A 1002 -24.19 30.78 30.04
N GLU A 1003 -24.48 31.88 29.35
CA GLU A 1003 -25.06 31.84 28.00
C GLU A 1003 -24.06 31.34 26.94
N ALA A 1004 -22.76 31.66 27.09
CA ALA A 1004 -21.71 31.16 26.20
C ALA A 1004 -21.50 29.64 26.34
N VAL A 1005 -21.48 29.12 27.57
CA VAL A 1005 -21.37 27.67 27.83
C VAL A 1005 -22.61 26.93 27.32
N ARG A 1006 -23.82 27.52 27.45
CA ARG A 1006 -25.05 26.95 26.90
C ARG A 1006 -25.01 26.84 25.37
N ARG A 1007 -24.48 27.85 24.67
CA ARG A 1007 -24.33 27.84 23.20
C ARG A 1007 -23.23 26.88 22.73
N MET A 1008 -22.11 26.82 23.45
CA MET A 1008 -21.05 25.83 23.21
C MET A 1008 -21.57 24.40 23.28
N ARG A 1009 -22.30 24.04 24.34
CA ARG A 1009 -22.94 22.72 24.49
C ARG A 1009 -23.86 22.37 23.32
N LYS A 1010 -24.60 23.34 22.79
CA LYS A 1010 -25.49 23.15 21.64
C LYS A 1010 -24.73 22.90 20.32
N GLU A 1011 -23.52 23.44 20.17
CA GLU A 1011 -22.66 23.16 19.01
C GLU A 1011 -21.89 21.84 19.13
N LEU A 1012 -21.66 21.36 20.36
CA LEU A 1012 -21.17 20.00 20.60
C LEU A 1012 -22.24 18.96 20.22
N ASP A 1013 -23.50 19.18 20.60
CA ASP A 1013 -24.63 18.30 20.27
C ASP A 1013 -24.78 18.09 18.75
N LYS A 1014 -24.66 19.17 17.96
CA LYS A 1014 -24.73 19.11 16.49
C LYS A 1014 -23.60 18.31 15.85
N GLN A 1015 -22.49 18.14 16.56
CA GLN A 1015 -21.34 17.34 16.12
C GLN A 1015 -21.42 15.89 16.63
N GLY A 1016 -22.56 15.50 17.21
CA GLY A 1016 -22.78 14.16 17.74
C GLY A 1016 -22.10 13.93 19.09
N ILE A 1017 -21.72 15.01 19.81
CA ILE A 1017 -21.06 14.93 21.11
C ILE A 1017 -22.07 15.32 22.20
N ASP A 1018 -22.37 14.40 23.11
CA ASP A 1018 -23.39 14.61 24.15
C ASP A 1018 -23.08 15.87 24.99
N PRO A 1019 -23.98 16.88 25.01
CA PRO A 1019 -23.81 18.10 25.81
C PRO A 1019 -23.57 17.88 27.29
N SER A 1020 -23.97 16.71 27.82
CA SER A 1020 -23.77 16.31 29.22
C SER A 1020 -22.29 16.14 29.59
N TRP A 1021 -21.39 15.99 28.61
CA TRP A 1021 -19.93 15.96 28.82
C TRP A 1021 -19.36 17.25 29.41
N VAL A 1022 -20.07 18.37 29.33
CA VAL A 1022 -19.71 19.57 30.08
C VAL A 1022 -20.76 19.72 31.18
N GLU A 1023 -20.39 19.67 32.45
CA GLU A 1023 -21.31 19.71 33.61
C GLU A 1023 -21.36 21.11 34.25
N THR A 1024 -22.52 21.47 34.82
CA THR A 1024 -22.69 22.71 35.59
C THR A 1024 -22.66 22.38 37.08
N VAL A 1025 -21.75 23.01 37.83
CA VAL A 1025 -21.66 22.86 39.28
C VAL A 1025 -22.23 24.11 39.93
N HIS A 1026 -23.47 24.02 40.44
CA HIS A 1026 -24.23 25.17 40.93
C HIS A 1026 -23.46 25.97 42.00
N GLY A 1027 -23.42 27.29 41.82
CA GLY A 1027 -22.68 28.22 42.70
C GLY A 1027 -21.16 28.21 42.53
N ARG A 1028 -20.56 27.30 41.76
CA ARG A 1028 -19.08 27.17 41.63
C ARG A 1028 -18.54 27.34 40.21
N GLY A 1029 -19.16 26.76 39.19
CA GLY A 1029 -18.62 26.84 37.82
C GLY A 1029 -19.01 25.68 36.90
N TYR A 1030 -18.11 25.29 36.01
CA TYR A 1030 -18.32 24.23 35.00
C TYR A 1030 -17.10 23.31 34.91
N ARG A 1031 -17.29 22.06 34.47
CA ARG A 1031 -16.19 21.08 34.24
C ARG A 1031 -16.50 20.15 33.07
N VAL A 1032 -15.49 19.47 32.52
CA VAL A 1032 -15.71 18.31 31.65
C VAL A 1032 -15.95 17.07 32.51
N ARG A 1033 -16.98 16.29 32.20
CA ARG A 1033 -17.30 15.01 32.83
C ARG A 1033 -16.16 14.04 32.52
N GLU A 1034 -15.66 13.33 33.52
CA GLU A 1034 -14.71 12.24 33.26
C GLU A 1034 -15.45 11.04 32.67
N PRO A 1035 -14.85 10.26 31.75
CA PRO A 1035 -15.46 9.02 31.27
C PRO A 1035 -15.82 8.17 32.49
N GLU A 1036 -17.07 7.68 32.57
CA GLU A 1036 -17.49 6.85 33.70
C GLU A 1036 -16.51 5.69 33.86
N SER A 1037 -15.68 5.74 34.90
CA SER A 1037 -14.99 4.55 35.34
C SER A 1037 -16.08 3.57 35.73
N LYS A 1038 -15.97 2.32 35.26
CA LYS A 1038 -16.72 1.24 35.90
C LYS A 1038 -16.25 1.16 37.36
N GLY A 1039 -16.97 1.87 38.23
CA GLY A 1039 -17.10 1.74 39.68
C GLY A 1039 -15.83 1.65 40.54
N SER A 1040 -15.57 2.70 41.32
CA SER A 1040 -15.28 2.51 42.75
C SER A 1040 -16.52 2.97 43.54
N PRO A 1041 -16.98 2.23 44.57
CA PRO A 1041 -18.22 2.53 45.29
C PRO A 1041 -18.09 3.83 46.11
N PRO A 1042 -19.21 4.51 46.41
CA PRO A 1042 -19.18 5.80 47.09
C PRO A 1042 -18.69 5.65 48.55
N GLU A 1043 -17.76 6.52 48.95
CA GLU A 1043 -17.40 6.70 50.37
C GLU A 1043 -18.62 7.27 51.13
N PRO A 1044 -18.91 6.77 52.34
CA PRO A 1044 -20.06 7.20 53.12
C PRO A 1044 -19.87 8.61 53.67
N GLU A 1045 -20.91 9.44 53.55
CA GLU A 1045 -21.01 10.75 54.19
C GLU A 1045 -20.92 10.65 55.72
N ALA A 1046 -19.93 11.32 56.32
CA ALA A 1046 -20.02 12.13 57.54
C ALA A 1046 -18.71 12.90 57.77
#